data_AF-A0A9Q9Z569-F1
#
_entry.id   AF-A0A9Q9Z569-F1
#
_cell.length_a   1.000
_cell.length_b   1.000
_cell.length_c   1.000
_cell.angle_alpha   90.00
_cell.angle_beta   90.00
_cell.angle_gamma   90.00
#
_symmetry.space_group_name_H-M   'P 1'
#
loop_
_entity.id
_entity.type
_entity.pdbx_description
1 polymer ?
#
loop_
_entity_poly.entity_id
_entity_poly.type
_entity_poly.pdbx_seq_one_letter_code
_entity_poly.pdbx_strand_id
1 'polypeptide(L)'
;MMGSCVFPVLIGLVLLQIQKISECHKIEVTPDSGTNIIFSKKAGQGLDCSVCKDEGPSQTCNFELRLTEPQPTNVTFNCSQPGDIFTVEINQQIDCTTTGCSSIAVHPDSTRFLEFSRAFTWDLKVQSGRMFQLDFPSPGMRQIKTSESCPDKHTYTIITYQRAGPVSIGSFCRNGTISRIQVLYKGRVTLEVPKGTDLNPSNFKVSMGPAATALVEVDVKLPRGSSSADFFTPNYATGYYNEENIKWNFAVKPMHNFTVYFQHYTPPVCQKKTVMCDYALGDKTSFTKAPTDIQPANKQGDFSLTLTNCDAKKGANVPGLSLNFNVEVFRTGTPYLCTVDLRNEEGLSLQIENKNPESYCEMSLNSVIQEKIVVPAGTKADLSFLDCPVQDLQLTATKVIDCSSVSARDVSGTPLTIPALNPSLPVPLHQFTWLLRVPDQGTVDLMSPKGNLHQSVPDKQCNERVSLVISETEGSNIGLFCSAAEGVVQKIQIKGNVSITVTPNNIKDLSQEKEPFLKVGTSPEITENVIYTVSPLISGPMYLATPNWPNGMNSSSSASWIIYIPQEYEAELLFSNIVNPTCDSGHTEVTVGPLDSQGQTQSWREDQSYTSPVIQQQSFYLNMSNCEPKSGHFAVLSKISLQKETKKFLGIILAVVGVLLLLVIIALIVVCVIRKRKTNQRPTDPPSLYPEGNLSSQVMPASQNPEQKMSPTSMPLLTTPPCTEIFSLQRLTVVPGAMDIRWMGTVRSKAPQTPSQQLRICLLNIRWTEEKEMHFSLS
;
A
#
# COMPACT_ATOMS: atom_id res chain seq x y z
N MET A 1 111.34 0.48 -30.60
CA MET A 1 111.91 1.77 -30.12
C MET A 1 110.77 2.70 -29.75
N MET A 2 111.05 3.79 -29.02
CA MET A 2 110.03 4.68 -28.41
C MET A 2 109.47 5.72 -29.38
N GLY A 3 108.27 6.25 -29.10
CA GLY A 3 107.68 7.41 -29.80
C GLY A 3 106.31 7.83 -29.23
N SER A 4 106.17 9.10 -28.85
CA SER A 4 104.95 9.78 -28.34
C SER A 4 103.72 9.61 -29.26
N CYS A 5 102.46 9.45 -28.81
CA CYS A 5 101.62 10.10 -27.77
C CYS A 5 100.77 11.31 -28.26
N VAL A 6 99.53 11.40 -27.74
CA VAL A 6 98.54 12.52 -27.77
C VAL A 6 97.52 12.61 -28.94
N PHE A 7 96.31 12.07 -28.70
CA PHE A 7 94.93 12.56 -29.04
C PHE A 7 94.55 12.96 -30.50
N PRO A 8 93.23 13.10 -30.86
CA PRO A 8 92.01 12.95 -30.05
C PRO A 8 90.92 11.96 -30.58
N VAL A 9 89.98 11.61 -29.70
CA VAL A 9 88.81 10.72 -29.93
C VAL A 9 87.66 11.44 -30.67
N LEU A 10 87.94 12.48 -31.46
CA LEU A 10 86.93 13.51 -31.79
C LEU A 10 85.99 13.21 -32.97
N ILE A 11 86.16 12.10 -33.69
CA ILE A 11 85.41 11.82 -34.93
C ILE A 11 84.14 10.98 -34.67
N GLY A 12 84.09 10.19 -33.60
CA GLY A 12 82.94 9.32 -33.29
C GLY A 12 81.70 10.03 -32.73
N LEU A 13 81.83 11.28 -32.27
CA LEU A 13 80.75 12.01 -31.57
C LEU A 13 80.04 13.08 -32.42
N VAL A 14 80.61 13.49 -33.55
CA VAL A 14 80.06 14.57 -34.39
C VAL A 14 78.92 14.08 -35.29
N LEU A 15 78.94 12.83 -35.72
CA LEU A 15 77.89 12.22 -36.56
C LEU A 15 76.62 11.82 -35.77
N LEU A 16 76.60 11.97 -34.44
CA LEU A 16 75.44 11.71 -33.59
C LEU A 16 74.61 12.97 -33.26
N GLN A 17 74.94 14.12 -33.86
CA GLN A 17 74.22 15.40 -33.64
C GLN A 17 73.27 15.81 -34.77
N ILE A 18 73.11 15.00 -35.83
CA ILE A 18 72.17 15.29 -36.94
C ILE A 18 71.23 14.10 -37.19
N GLN A 19 70.59 13.60 -36.12
CA GLN A 19 69.37 12.79 -36.26
C GLN A 19 68.47 12.75 -35.02
N LYS A 20 68.34 13.88 -34.30
CA LYS A 20 67.07 14.14 -33.57
C LYS A 20 65.99 14.54 -34.58
N ILE A 21 65.52 13.55 -35.34
CA ILE A 21 64.16 13.59 -35.87
C ILE A 21 63.28 13.53 -34.62
N SER A 22 62.58 14.62 -34.31
CA SER A 22 61.51 14.55 -33.31
C SER A 22 60.47 13.56 -33.83
N GLU A 23 60.09 12.59 -33.00
CA GLU A 23 58.94 11.75 -33.31
C GLU A 23 57.71 12.67 -33.34
N CYS A 24 57.29 13.03 -34.55
CA CYS A 24 56.16 13.92 -34.77
C CYS A 24 54.89 13.19 -34.32
N HIS A 25 54.41 13.52 -33.12
CA HIS A 25 53.18 12.95 -32.59
C HIS A 25 52.03 13.21 -33.56
N LYS A 26 51.33 12.16 -33.96
CA LYS A 26 50.34 12.19 -35.04
C LYS A 26 49.03 11.58 -34.60
N ILE A 27 47.95 12.30 -34.84
CA ILE A 27 46.59 11.93 -34.43
C ILE A 27 45.67 12.11 -35.63
N GLU A 28 44.87 11.11 -35.97
CA GLU A 28 43.78 11.27 -36.92
C GLU A 28 42.55 11.82 -36.19
N VAL A 29 41.94 12.87 -36.75
CA VAL A 29 40.83 13.60 -36.14
C VAL A 29 39.70 13.76 -37.14
N THR A 30 38.55 13.16 -36.83
CA THR A 30 37.29 13.37 -37.54
C THR A 30 36.35 14.15 -36.63
N PRO A 31 36.06 15.43 -36.93
CA PRO A 31 34.99 16.19 -36.26
C PRO A 31 33.62 15.60 -36.57
N ASP A 32 32.72 15.58 -35.59
CA ASP A 32 31.33 15.24 -35.81
C ASP A 32 30.57 16.42 -36.44
N SER A 33 29.52 16.16 -37.24
CA SER A 33 28.78 17.21 -37.94
C SER A 33 28.26 18.30 -36.98
N GLY A 34 28.67 19.56 -37.19
CA GLY A 34 28.33 20.70 -36.32
C GLY A 34 29.23 20.87 -35.08
N THR A 35 30.26 20.02 -34.93
CA THR A 35 31.29 20.15 -33.89
C THR A 35 32.54 20.80 -34.47
N ASN A 36 33.12 21.75 -33.74
CA ASN A 36 34.43 22.33 -34.03
C ASN A 36 35.44 21.75 -33.03
N ILE A 37 36.59 21.28 -33.48
CA ILE A 37 37.71 20.86 -32.63
C ILE A 37 38.83 21.89 -32.77
N ILE A 38 39.35 22.41 -31.66
CA ILE A 38 40.37 23.47 -31.65
C ILE A 38 41.56 23.01 -30.80
N PHE A 39 42.75 23.03 -31.37
CA PHE A 39 44.01 22.80 -30.67
C PHE A 39 44.65 24.16 -30.38
N SER A 40 44.70 24.55 -29.11
CA SER A 40 45.15 25.88 -28.67
C SER A 40 46.43 25.78 -27.84
N LYS A 41 47.48 26.54 -28.19
CA LYS A 41 48.74 26.57 -27.44
C LYS A 41 48.61 27.36 -26.14
N LYS A 42 49.07 26.77 -25.03
CA LYS A 42 49.06 27.40 -23.70
C LYS A 42 50.04 28.57 -23.65
N ALA A 43 49.61 29.68 -23.06
CA ALA A 43 50.42 30.90 -22.96
C ALA A 43 51.74 30.64 -22.19
N GLY A 44 52.86 31.12 -22.74
CA GLY A 44 54.17 31.03 -22.11
C GLY A 44 54.88 29.67 -22.17
N GLN A 45 54.32 28.66 -22.87
CA GLN A 45 54.91 27.32 -22.94
C GLN A 45 55.45 26.97 -24.35
N GLY A 46 56.58 26.27 -24.38
CA GLY A 46 57.12 25.58 -25.56
C GLY A 46 57.25 26.45 -26.82
N LEU A 47 58.12 27.47 -26.80
CA LEU A 47 58.30 28.46 -27.87
C LEU A 47 58.20 27.87 -29.28
N ASP A 48 59.00 26.84 -29.59
CA ASP A 48 59.13 26.28 -30.94
C ASP A 48 58.05 25.27 -31.35
N CYS A 49 57.15 24.86 -30.43
CA CYS A 49 56.14 23.86 -30.75
C CYS A 49 54.92 24.45 -31.48
N SER A 50 54.50 23.79 -32.57
CA SER A 50 53.34 24.10 -33.40
C SER A 50 52.48 22.86 -33.64
N VAL A 51 51.22 23.10 -33.96
CA VAL A 51 50.25 22.10 -34.41
C VAL A 51 50.02 22.28 -35.91
N CYS A 52 49.97 21.18 -36.65
CA CYS A 52 49.97 21.16 -38.10
C CYS A 52 48.83 20.32 -38.66
N LYS A 53 48.26 20.76 -39.79
CA LYS A 53 47.31 20.00 -40.60
C LYS A 53 48.04 19.42 -41.81
N ASP A 54 47.91 18.12 -42.03
CA ASP A 54 48.45 17.43 -43.21
C ASP A 54 47.48 17.63 -44.40
N GLU A 55 47.90 18.37 -45.42
CA GLU A 55 47.10 18.69 -46.62
C GLU A 55 47.79 18.15 -47.88
N GLY A 56 47.87 16.82 -47.97
CA GLY A 56 48.53 16.11 -49.05
C GLY A 56 50.06 16.26 -48.99
N PRO A 57 50.74 16.77 -50.03
CA PRO A 57 52.18 17.03 -50.01
C PRO A 57 52.56 18.32 -49.24
N SER A 58 51.57 19.12 -48.84
CA SER A 58 51.74 20.36 -48.07
C SER A 58 51.30 20.18 -46.61
N GLN A 59 51.97 20.87 -45.69
CA GLN A 59 51.67 20.83 -44.26
C GLN A 59 51.50 22.26 -43.75
N THR A 60 50.34 22.55 -43.15
CA THR A 60 49.97 23.90 -42.69
C THR A 60 50.08 23.96 -41.16
N CYS A 61 51.11 24.64 -40.64
CA CYS A 61 51.46 24.68 -39.21
C CYS A 61 51.17 26.04 -38.55
N ASN A 62 50.66 26.04 -37.32
CA ASN A 62 50.34 27.24 -36.54
C ASN A 62 50.39 26.98 -35.02
N PHE A 63 50.13 28.00 -34.19
CA PHE A 63 49.93 27.86 -32.74
C PHE A 63 48.47 27.61 -32.33
N GLU A 64 47.54 27.77 -33.27
CA GLU A 64 46.13 27.35 -33.15
C GLU A 64 45.72 26.61 -34.42
N LEU A 65 45.12 25.42 -34.29
CA LEU A 65 44.52 24.67 -35.41
C LEU A 65 43.04 24.41 -35.12
N ARG A 66 42.18 24.80 -36.07
CA ARG A 66 40.73 24.67 -35.98
C ARG A 66 40.21 23.71 -37.06
N LEU A 67 39.52 22.65 -36.65
CA LEU A 67 38.91 21.64 -37.51
C LEU A 67 37.39 21.76 -37.44
N THR A 68 36.74 21.92 -38.60
CA THR A 68 35.30 22.22 -38.71
C THR A 68 34.56 21.36 -39.72
N GLU A 69 35.31 20.59 -40.53
CA GLU A 69 34.80 19.77 -41.62
C GLU A 69 34.68 18.33 -41.12
N PRO A 70 33.55 17.63 -41.35
CA PRO A 70 33.35 16.27 -40.85
C PRO A 70 34.06 15.22 -41.73
N GLN A 71 35.39 15.34 -41.84
CA GLN A 71 36.26 14.46 -42.64
C GLN A 71 37.54 14.11 -41.87
N PRO A 72 38.07 12.87 -41.99
CA PRO A 72 39.30 12.45 -41.31
C PRO A 72 40.48 13.35 -41.70
N THR A 73 40.97 14.09 -40.72
CA THR A 73 42.07 15.03 -40.87
C THR A 73 43.26 14.57 -40.04
N ASN A 74 44.42 14.42 -40.67
CA ASN A 74 45.63 14.07 -39.95
C ASN A 74 46.26 15.33 -39.33
N VAL A 75 46.43 15.30 -38.01
CA VAL A 75 47.03 16.36 -37.19
C VAL A 75 48.40 15.91 -36.72
N THR A 76 49.40 16.74 -36.91
CA THR A 76 50.81 16.47 -36.56
C THR A 76 51.36 17.55 -35.64
N PHE A 77 52.19 17.17 -34.66
CA PHE A 77 52.86 18.08 -33.74
C PHE A 77 54.38 17.93 -33.88
N ASN A 78 55.11 19.05 -33.94
CA ASN A 78 56.57 19.04 -34.10
C ASN A 78 57.35 18.84 -32.78
N CYS A 79 56.67 18.59 -31.65
CA CYS A 79 57.27 18.36 -30.34
C CYS A 79 56.75 17.10 -29.65
N SER A 80 57.60 16.48 -28.81
CA SER A 80 57.42 15.13 -28.26
C SER A 80 56.48 15.01 -27.04
N GLN A 81 55.86 16.11 -26.59
CA GLN A 81 54.86 16.10 -25.50
C GLN A 81 53.76 17.17 -25.77
N PRO A 82 52.95 17.03 -26.83
CA PRO A 82 52.01 18.08 -27.24
C PRO A 82 50.92 18.32 -26.20
N GLY A 83 50.46 17.30 -25.49
CA GLY A 83 49.44 17.41 -24.43
C GLY A 83 49.82 18.32 -23.25
N ASP A 84 51.11 18.53 -23.01
CA ASP A 84 51.59 19.46 -21.97
C ASP A 84 51.59 20.91 -22.46
N ILE A 85 51.73 21.16 -23.77
CA ILE A 85 51.81 22.50 -24.38
C ILE A 85 50.46 22.98 -24.97
N PHE A 86 49.59 22.06 -25.39
CA PHE A 86 48.29 22.36 -26.00
C PHE A 86 47.11 21.97 -25.11
N THR A 87 45.97 22.64 -25.32
CA THR A 87 44.63 22.22 -24.88
C THR A 87 43.77 21.88 -26.09
N VAL A 88 42.77 21.01 -25.90
CA VAL A 88 41.79 20.69 -26.95
C VAL A 88 40.41 21.19 -26.53
N GLU A 89 39.86 22.11 -27.30
CA GLU A 89 38.48 22.58 -27.15
C GLU A 89 37.57 21.84 -28.13
N ILE A 90 36.45 21.32 -27.66
CA ILE A 90 35.42 20.66 -28.47
C ILE A 90 34.15 21.52 -28.34
N ASN A 91 33.82 22.28 -29.39
CA ASN A 91 32.72 23.25 -29.37
C ASN A 91 31.54 22.78 -30.23
N GLN A 92 30.36 22.71 -29.62
CA GLN A 92 29.09 22.36 -30.26
C GLN A 92 28.09 23.50 -30.10
N GLN A 93 27.42 23.88 -31.20
CA GLN A 93 26.38 24.91 -31.18
C GLN A 93 24.99 24.26 -31.18
N ILE A 94 24.16 24.58 -30.17
CA ILE A 94 22.79 24.07 -30.03
C ILE A 94 21.82 25.25 -30.13
N ASP A 95 21.16 25.37 -31.28
CA ASP A 95 20.21 26.44 -31.57
C ASP A 95 18.76 25.93 -31.60
N CYS A 96 18.01 26.28 -30.56
CA CYS A 96 16.64 25.85 -30.33
C CYS A 96 15.59 26.81 -30.92
N THR A 97 15.99 27.82 -31.72
CA THR A 97 15.09 28.94 -32.08
C THR A 97 14.02 28.63 -33.13
N THR A 98 14.20 27.63 -34.00
CA THR A 98 13.37 27.45 -35.21
C THR A 98 12.47 26.22 -35.18
N THR A 99 12.96 25.08 -34.70
CA THR A 99 12.22 23.80 -34.70
C THR A 99 11.65 23.39 -33.35
N GLY A 100 12.05 24.07 -32.27
CA GLY A 100 11.71 23.72 -30.89
C GLY A 100 12.54 22.55 -30.37
N CYS A 101 13.40 22.79 -29.38
CA CYS A 101 14.21 21.73 -28.80
C CYS A 101 13.35 20.75 -27.99
N SER A 102 13.31 19.50 -28.47
CA SER A 102 13.11 18.32 -27.64
C SER A 102 14.24 18.18 -26.61
N SER A 103 14.14 17.21 -25.70
CA SER A 103 15.17 16.99 -24.67
C SER A 103 16.42 16.35 -25.29
N ILE A 104 17.42 17.17 -25.59
CA ILE A 104 18.71 16.73 -26.15
C ILE A 104 19.57 16.21 -25.01
N ALA A 105 19.91 14.93 -25.02
CA ALA A 105 20.92 14.38 -24.12
C ALA A 105 22.32 14.81 -24.59
N VAL A 106 23.08 15.47 -23.72
CA VAL A 106 24.43 15.93 -24.03
C VAL A 106 25.45 14.95 -23.45
N HIS A 107 26.33 14.44 -24.31
CA HIS A 107 27.39 13.50 -23.94
C HIS A 107 28.72 13.93 -24.61
N PRO A 108 29.77 14.28 -23.84
CA PRO A 108 31.10 14.45 -24.40
C PRO A 108 31.71 13.08 -24.72
N ASP A 109 32.32 12.92 -25.89
CA ASP A 109 33.06 11.69 -26.24
C ASP A 109 34.20 11.48 -25.25
N SER A 110 34.21 10.32 -24.59
CA SER A 110 35.05 10.05 -23.43
C SER A 110 36.52 9.73 -23.76
N THR A 111 36.79 9.23 -24.97
CA THR A 111 38.09 8.59 -25.29
C THR A 111 39.02 9.47 -26.11
N ARG A 112 38.47 10.35 -26.95
CA ARG A 112 39.28 11.25 -27.79
C ARG A 112 40.11 12.22 -26.92
N PHE A 113 41.39 12.39 -27.27
CA PHE A 113 42.35 13.36 -26.70
C PHE A 113 42.67 13.24 -25.19
N LEU A 114 42.63 12.04 -24.59
CA LEU A 114 42.93 11.81 -23.15
C LEU A 114 44.29 12.37 -22.69
N GLU A 115 45.28 12.43 -23.58
CA GLU A 115 46.62 12.97 -23.33
C GLU A 115 46.70 14.50 -23.23
N PHE A 116 45.63 15.23 -23.57
CA PHE A 116 45.52 16.69 -23.47
C PHE A 116 44.59 17.09 -22.32
N SER A 117 44.73 18.33 -21.81
CA SER A 117 43.61 18.96 -21.08
C SER A 117 42.52 19.33 -22.08
N ARG A 118 41.28 18.94 -21.78
CA ARG A 118 40.11 19.03 -22.67
C ARG A 118 39.08 20.00 -22.11
N ALA A 119 38.48 20.81 -22.97
CA ALA A 119 37.35 21.67 -22.65
C ALA A 119 36.20 21.41 -23.63
N PHE A 120 35.09 20.85 -23.14
CA PHE A 120 33.89 20.64 -23.94
C PHE A 120 32.98 21.87 -23.76
N THR A 121 32.58 22.52 -24.84
CA THR A 121 31.78 23.74 -24.82
C THR A 121 30.51 23.58 -25.63
N TRP A 122 29.38 23.92 -25.02
CA TRP A 122 28.06 23.91 -25.64
C TRP A 122 27.52 25.33 -25.67
N ASP A 123 27.52 25.95 -26.85
CA ASP A 123 26.93 27.28 -27.07
C ASP A 123 25.42 27.14 -27.30
N LEU A 124 24.62 27.57 -26.31
CA LEU A 124 23.18 27.35 -26.24
C LEU A 124 22.41 28.62 -26.59
N LYS A 125 21.39 28.49 -27.46
CA LYS A 125 20.53 29.61 -27.88
C LYS A 125 19.06 29.18 -27.99
N VAL A 126 18.16 29.89 -27.33
CA VAL A 126 16.69 29.71 -27.42
C VAL A 126 16.02 30.98 -27.96
N GLN A 127 14.70 30.93 -28.15
CA GLN A 127 13.89 32.10 -28.51
C GLN A 127 14.09 33.22 -27.48
N SER A 128 14.21 34.47 -27.94
CA SER A 128 14.31 35.65 -27.07
C SER A 128 13.13 35.72 -26.10
N GLY A 129 13.40 35.93 -24.81
CA GLY A 129 12.39 35.94 -23.74
C GLY A 129 12.03 34.56 -23.16
N ARG A 130 12.65 33.47 -23.63
CA ARG A 130 12.60 32.14 -23.00
C ARG A 130 13.93 31.77 -22.36
N MET A 131 13.89 30.82 -21.43
CA MET A 131 15.09 30.21 -20.85
C MET A 131 15.50 28.94 -21.61
N PHE A 132 16.80 28.65 -21.67
CA PHE A 132 17.30 27.30 -21.91
C PHE A 132 17.40 26.56 -20.58
N GLN A 133 17.03 25.29 -20.57
CA GLN A 133 16.94 24.46 -19.37
C GLN A 133 18.00 23.36 -19.41
N LEU A 134 18.73 23.22 -18.31
CA LEU A 134 19.71 22.17 -18.04
C LEU A 134 19.15 21.27 -16.94
N ASP A 135 18.70 20.07 -17.28
CA ASP A 135 18.29 19.04 -16.30
C ASP A 135 19.48 18.12 -15.98
N PHE A 136 19.81 17.98 -14.70
CA PHE A 136 20.92 17.16 -14.23
C PHE A 136 20.40 15.82 -13.65
N PRO A 137 21.05 14.68 -13.94
CA PRO A 137 20.69 13.40 -13.33
C PRO A 137 21.00 13.40 -11.82
N SER A 138 20.27 12.57 -11.08
CA SER A 138 20.55 12.34 -9.64
C SER A 138 21.99 11.83 -9.45
N PRO A 139 22.74 12.28 -8.42
CA PRO A 139 22.35 13.18 -7.34
C PRO A 139 22.04 14.62 -7.77
N GLY A 140 22.85 15.20 -8.67
CA GLY A 140 22.77 16.60 -9.10
C GLY A 140 24.14 17.29 -9.06
N MET A 141 24.14 18.62 -9.17
CA MET A 141 25.34 19.47 -9.20
C MET A 141 25.52 20.26 -7.89
N ARG A 142 26.76 20.59 -7.54
CA ARG A 142 27.13 21.46 -6.41
C ARG A 142 27.82 22.71 -6.93
N GLN A 143 27.33 23.90 -6.58
CA GLN A 143 28.02 25.16 -6.92
C GLN A 143 29.28 25.30 -6.04
N ILE A 144 30.35 25.88 -6.59
CA ILE A 144 31.65 26.03 -5.90
C ILE A 144 32.21 27.45 -5.99
N LYS A 145 33.09 27.78 -5.05
CA LYS A 145 33.87 29.03 -5.06
C LYS A 145 34.99 28.96 -6.10
N THR A 146 35.41 30.09 -6.67
CA THR A 146 36.49 30.17 -7.67
C THR A 146 37.85 29.66 -7.15
N SER A 147 38.02 29.57 -5.83
CA SER A 147 39.22 29.04 -5.16
C SER A 147 39.15 27.52 -4.86
N GLU A 148 38.10 26.83 -5.31
CA GLU A 148 37.81 25.43 -4.99
C GLU A 148 37.93 24.55 -6.25
N SER A 149 38.45 23.33 -6.09
CA SER A 149 38.61 22.36 -7.18
C SER A 149 37.69 21.14 -6.99
N CYS A 150 37.08 20.64 -8.06
CA CYS A 150 36.20 19.49 -7.98
C CYS A 150 36.96 18.19 -7.63
N PRO A 151 36.45 17.33 -6.69
CA PRO A 151 37.13 16.09 -6.30
C PRO A 151 37.33 15.08 -7.44
N ASP A 152 36.41 15.07 -8.40
CA ASP A 152 36.45 14.28 -9.64
C ASP A 152 37.24 14.96 -10.77
N LYS A 153 37.77 16.16 -10.52
CA LYS A 153 38.43 17.06 -11.48
C LYS A 153 37.55 17.47 -12.69
N HIS A 154 36.24 17.28 -12.64
CA HIS A 154 35.30 17.66 -13.70
C HIS A 154 34.61 18.98 -13.33
N THR A 155 35.17 20.11 -13.76
CA THR A 155 34.62 21.43 -13.45
C THR A 155 33.70 21.90 -14.57
N TYR A 156 32.44 22.12 -14.23
CA TYR A 156 31.44 22.69 -15.12
C TYR A 156 31.30 24.19 -14.85
N THR A 157 31.31 25.03 -15.89
CA THR A 157 31.08 26.49 -15.77
C THR A 157 29.93 26.90 -16.68
N ILE A 158 29.01 27.72 -16.16
CA ILE A 158 27.83 28.19 -16.89
C ILE A 158 27.90 29.70 -17.01
N ILE A 159 27.83 30.22 -18.24
CA ILE A 159 27.79 31.67 -18.53
C ILE A 159 26.58 32.01 -19.40
N THR A 160 26.03 33.22 -19.24
CA THR A 160 24.97 33.78 -20.09
C THR A 160 25.48 35.00 -20.85
N TYR A 161 24.98 35.22 -22.06
CA TYR A 161 25.37 36.32 -22.93
C TYR A 161 24.27 37.38 -22.99
N GLN A 162 24.33 38.36 -22.08
CA GLN A 162 23.39 39.46 -22.02
C GLN A 162 23.86 40.65 -22.85
N ARG A 163 22.95 41.61 -23.14
CA ARG A 163 23.28 42.84 -23.88
C ARG A 163 24.38 43.69 -23.21
N ALA A 164 24.53 43.56 -21.89
CA ALA A 164 25.55 44.25 -21.10
C ALA A 164 26.93 43.55 -21.10
N GLY A 165 27.03 42.35 -21.68
CA GLY A 165 28.24 41.51 -21.65
C GLY A 165 27.95 40.08 -21.15
N PRO A 166 28.98 39.22 -21.06
CA PRO A 166 28.87 37.91 -20.45
C PRO A 166 28.69 38.03 -18.92
N VAL A 167 27.84 37.17 -18.36
CA VAL A 167 27.67 37.00 -16.90
C VAL A 167 27.92 35.54 -16.56
N SER A 168 28.82 35.28 -15.61
CA SER A 168 29.06 33.94 -15.09
C SER A 168 28.00 33.58 -14.05
N ILE A 169 27.23 32.53 -14.30
CA ILE A 169 26.25 31.99 -13.34
C ILE A 169 26.97 31.24 -12.21
N GLY A 170 28.10 30.61 -12.53
CA GLY A 170 28.99 29.98 -11.55
C GLY A 170 29.81 28.83 -12.12
N SER A 171 30.66 28.27 -11.26
CA SER A 171 31.30 26.97 -11.47
C SER A 171 30.67 25.92 -10.56
N PHE A 172 30.66 24.67 -11.01
CA PHE A 172 29.94 23.56 -10.43
C PHE A 172 30.73 22.25 -10.53
N CYS A 173 30.57 21.40 -9.53
CA CYS A 173 31.02 20.00 -9.53
C CYS A 173 29.82 19.04 -9.59
N ARG A 174 30.07 17.77 -9.89
CA ARG A 174 29.08 16.70 -9.69
C ARG A 174 28.83 16.47 -8.19
N ASN A 175 27.80 15.67 -7.88
CA ASN A 175 27.42 15.27 -6.53
C ASN A 175 27.01 16.43 -5.60
N GLY A 176 25.94 17.13 -5.99
CA GLY A 176 25.26 18.13 -5.16
C GLY A 176 23.75 18.14 -5.35
N THR A 177 23.10 19.14 -4.75
CA THR A 177 21.64 19.25 -4.62
C THR A 177 20.93 19.96 -5.78
N ILE A 178 21.67 20.60 -6.70
CA ILE A 178 21.08 21.31 -7.83
C ILE A 178 20.66 20.31 -8.91
N SER A 179 19.36 20.20 -9.14
CA SER A 179 18.77 19.25 -10.10
C SER A 179 18.42 19.88 -11.45
N ARG A 180 18.23 21.21 -11.49
CA ARG A 180 18.03 21.98 -12.73
C ARG A 180 18.62 23.37 -12.61
N ILE A 181 19.11 23.90 -13.73
CA ILE A 181 19.40 25.32 -13.92
C ILE A 181 18.70 25.77 -15.21
N GLN A 182 17.93 26.86 -15.17
CA GLN A 182 17.29 27.50 -16.32
C GLN A 182 17.89 28.90 -16.51
N VAL A 183 18.29 29.29 -17.72
CA VAL A 183 19.03 30.55 -17.98
C VAL A 183 18.45 31.28 -19.18
N LEU A 184 18.32 32.61 -19.09
CA LEU A 184 17.65 33.43 -20.10
C LEU A 184 18.41 33.51 -21.45
N TYR A 185 17.66 33.30 -22.54
CA TYR A 185 18.00 33.55 -23.95
C TYR A 185 19.22 32.81 -24.56
N LYS A 186 20.45 33.13 -24.11
CA LYS A 186 21.68 32.60 -24.70
C LYS A 186 22.74 32.41 -23.63
N GLY A 187 23.53 31.35 -23.74
CA GLY A 187 24.67 31.09 -22.85
C GLY A 187 25.65 30.08 -23.43
N ARG A 188 26.61 29.69 -22.59
CA ARG A 188 27.54 28.59 -22.85
C ARG A 188 27.68 27.76 -21.59
N VAL A 189 27.70 26.44 -21.75
CA VAL A 189 28.15 25.50 -20.73
C VAL A 189 29.53 25.01 -21.14
N THR A 190 30.50 25.09 -20.24
CA THR A 190 31.83 24.51 -20.39
C THR A 190 31.99 23.36 -19.41
N LEU A 191 32.62 22.27 -19.82
CA LEU A 191 33.18 21.22 -18.96
C LEU A 191 34.68 21.13 -19.19
N GLU A 192 35.46 21.49 -18.17
CA GLU A 192 36.92 21.39 -18.17
C GLU A 192 37.37 20.08 -17.49
N VAL A 193 38.26 19.33 -18.15
CA VAL A 193 38.82 18.06 -17.67
C VAL A 193 40.33 18.04 -17.88
N PRO A 194 41.16 17.95 -16.83
CA PRO A 194 42.61 17.92 -16.94
C PRO A 194 43.14 16.69 -17.70
N LYS A 195 44.31 16.86 -18.33
CA LYS A 195 45.12 15.79 -18.94
C LYS A 195 45.16 14.52 -18.08
N GLY A 196 45.00 13.36 -18.73
CA GLY A 196 45.07 12.05 -18.08
C GLY A 196 43.96 11.76 -17.06
N THR A 197 42.86 12.53 -17.08
CA THR A 197 41.66 12.23 -16.30
C THR A 197 40.60 11.63 -17.21
N ASP A 198 40.15 10.41 -16.91
CA ASP A 198 39.09 9.74 -17.66
C ASP A 198 37.78 10.51 -17.61
N LEU A 199 37.08 10.59 -18.74
CA LEU A 199 35.80 11.30 -18.84
C LEU A 199 34.68 10.46 -18.24
N ASN A 200 34.13 10.94 -17.13
CA ASN A 200 33.00 10.35 -16.44
C ASN A 200 31.86 11.39 -16.39
N PRO A 201 31.16 11.64 -17.52
CA PRO A 201 30.27 12.79 -17.64
C PRO A 201 28.96 12.62 -16.87
N SER A 202 28.49 13.73 -16.27
CA SER A 202 27.05 13.89 -16.05
C SER A 202 26.37 14.09 -17.39
N ASN A 203 25.59 13.09 -17.83
CA ASN A 203 24.71 13.18 -19.00
C ASN A 203 23.53 14.14 -18.68
N PHE A 204 23.80 15.45 -18.73
CA PHE A 204 22.77 16.47 -18.57
C PHE A 204 21.92 16.57 -19.84
N LYS A 205 20.68 17.06 -19.69
CA LYS A 205 19.75 17.25 -20.81
C LYS A 205 19.50 18.73 -21.04
N VAL A 206 19.54 19.16 -22.30
CA VAL A 206 19.19 20.51 -22.73
C VAL A 206 17.76 20.49 -23.27
N SER A 207 16.94 21.46 -22.86
CA SER A 207 15.59 21.67 -23.39
C SER A 207 15.22 23.15 -23.42
N MET A 208 14.11 23.49 -24.10
CA MET A 208 13.54 24.84 -24.04
C MET A 208 12.66 24.99 -22.79
N GLY A 209 13.05 25.89 -21.89
CA GLY A 209 12.30 26.24 -20.69
C GLY A 209 11.16 27.24 -20.96
N PRO A 210 10.49 27.70 -19.88
CA PRO A 210 9.39 28.66 -19.97
C PRO A 210 9.87 30.07 -20.39
N ALA A 211 8.90 30.95 -20.66
CA ALA A 211 9.15 32.39 -20.71
C ALA A 211 9.26 32.94 -19.28
N ALA A 212 10.27 33.75 -19.01
CA ALA A 212 10.54 34.32 -17.68
C ALA A 212 11.27 35.67 -17.78
N THR A 213 11.21 36.45 -16.70
CA THR A 213 11.92 37.72 -16.52
C THR A 213 13.17 37.61 -15.66
N ALA A 214 13.36 36.49 -14.95
CA ALA A 214 14.58 36.17 -14.22
C ALA A 214 15.75 35.90 -15.19
N LEU A 215 16.97 36.20 -14.75
CA LEU A 215 18.19 35.85 -15.49
C LEU A 215 18.47 34.35 -15.44
N VAL A 216 18.24 33.76 -14.26
CA VAL A 216 18.43 32.35 -13.96
C VAL A 216 17.45 31.89 -12.88
N GLU A 217 16.91 30.67 -13.06
CA GLU A 217 16.21 29.91 -12.03
C GLU A 217 16.96 28.60 -11.73
N VAL A 218 16.99 28.18 -10.46
CA VAL A 218 17.74 27.00 -9.98
C VAL A 218 16.83 26.10 -9.15
N ASP A 219 16.58 24.86 -9.58
CA ASP A 219 15.78 23.90 -8.79
C ASP A 219 16.67 22.98 -7.97
N VAL A 220 16.61 23.16 -6.66
CA VAL A 220 17.39 22.46 -5.64
C VAL A 220 16.52 21.38 -4.98
N LYS A 221 17.05 20.16 -4.88
CA LYS A 221 16.44 19.05 -4.15
C LYS A 221 17.29 18.75 -2.93
N LEU A 222 16.80 19.12 -1.76
CA LEU A 222 17.52 18.93 -0.50
C LEU A 222 17.30 17.49 0.00
N PRO A 223 18.34 16.78 0.46
CA PRO A 223 18.23 15.36 0.82
C PRO A 223 17.52 15.15 2.16
N ARG A 224 17.14 13.90 2.45
CA ARG A 224 16.61 13.50 3.77
C ARG A 224 17.76 13.43 4.79
N GLY A 225 17.50 13.77 6.05
CA GLY A 225 18.50 13.82 7.11
C GLY A 225 18.98 15.25 7.41
N SER A 226 20.07 15.35 8.17
CA SER A 226 20.78 16.62 8.37
C SER A 226 21.70 16.89 7.18
N SER A 227 21.55 18.04 6.53
CA SER A 227 22.36 18.45 5.38
C SER A 227 22.47 19.97 5.27
N SER A 228 23.46 20.44 4.52
CA SER A 228 23.76 21.86 4.30
C SER A 228 24.28 22.05 2.87
N ALA A 229 23.89 23.14 2.21
CA ALA A 229 24.33 23.47 0.86
C ALA A 229 24.55 24.98 0.68
N ASP A 230 25.70 25.36 0.13
CA ASP A 230 26.07 26.74 -0.24
C ASP A 230 25.59 27.10 -1.66
N PHE A 231 25.19 28.36 -1.84
CA PHE A 231 24.71 28.95 -3.10
C PHE A 231 25.27 30.36 -3.28
N PHE A 232 25.63 30.70 -4.52
CA PHE A 232 26.32 31.93 -4.88
C PHE A 232 25.58 32.67 -6.00
N THR A 233 25.53 33.99 -5.91
CA THR A 233 25.02 34.86 -6.99
C THR A 233 25.90 34.80 -8.24
N PRO A 234 25.35 35.11 -9.43
CA PRO A 234 26.17 35.32 -10.63
C PRO A 234 27.27 36.36 -10.40
N ASN A 235 28.41 36.16 -11.06
CA ASN A 235 29.63 36.96 -10.90
C ASN A 235 30.11 37.10 -9.45
N TYR A 236 29.85 36.13 -8.55
CA TYR A 236 30.14 36.21 -7.09
C TYR A 236 31.45 36.92 -6.68
N ALA A 237 32.56 36.66 -7.38
CA ALA A 237 33.87 37.26 -7.09
C ALA A 237 33.99 38.77 -7.39
N THR A 238 33.15 39.33 -8.27
CA THR A 238 33.12 40.77 -8.64
C THR A 238 31.79 41.47 -8.33
N GLY A 239 30.74 40.69 -8.09
CA GLY A 239 29.36 41.12 -8.03
C GLY A 239 28.74 41.45 -9.41
N TYR A 240 27.44 41.73 -9.40
CA TYR A 240 26.66 42.15 -10.57
C TYR A 240 25.87 43.45 -10.32
N TYR A 241 25.56 44.19 -11.38
CA TYR A 241 25.11 45.60 -11.31
C TYR A 241 23.80 45.87 -12.07
N ASN A 242 23.20 44.86 -12.68
CA ASN A 242 21.94 44.99 -13.42
C ASN A 242 20.77 44.67 -12.48
N GLU A 243 19.57 45.22 -12.73
CA GLU A 243 18.31 44.90 -12.04
C GLU A 243 17.78 43.48 -12.38
N GLU A 244 18.68 42.51 -12.49
CA GLU A 244 18.40 41.13 -12.89
C GLU A 244 18.00 40.28 -11.67
N ASN A 245 16.83 39.63 -11.77
CA ASN A 245 16.32 38.76 -10.72
C ASN A 245 16.93 37.36 -10.81
N ILE A 246 17.38 36.84 -9.66
CA ILE A 246 18.00 35.52 -9.51
C ILE A 246 17.11 34.69 -8.59
N LYS A 247 16.70 33.49 -9.00
CA LYS A 247 15.71 32.69 -8.26
C LYS A 247 16.19 31.27 -7.97
N TRP A 248 15.94 30.81 -6.76
CA TRP A 248 16.19 29.44 -6.31
C TRP A 248 14.89 28.84 -5.78
N ASN A 249 14.55 27.64 -6.25
CA ASN A 249 13.39 26.85 -5.83
C ASN A 249 13.91 25.64 -5.03
N PHE A 250 13.44 25.45 -3.80
CA PHE A 250 13.93 24.43 -2.87
C PHE A 250 12.83 23.42 -2.54
N ALA A 251 13.03 22.17 -2.97
CA ALA A 251 12.22 21.03 -2.53
C ALA A 251 12.76 20.49 -1.20
N VAL A 252 11.92 20.48 -0.17
CA VAL A 252 12.23 20.08 1.21
C VAL A 252 11.43 18.82 1.56
N LYS A 253 12.11 17.79 2.07
CA LYS A 253 11.43 16.52 2.41
C LYS A 253 10.46 16.69 3.60
N PRO A 254 9.31 15.97 3.62
CA PRO A 254 8.39 15.98 4.76
C PRO A 254 9.08 15.65 6.09
N MET A 255 8.58 16.22 7.19
CA MET A 255 9.17 16.13 8.55
C MET A 255 10.60 16.67 8.68
N HIS A 256 11.00 17.58 7.79
CA HIS A 256 12.27 18.32 7.89
C HIS A 256 12.00 19.81 8.00
N ASN A 257 12.76 20.47 8.87
CA ASN A 257 12.87 21.92 8.89
C ASN A 257 14.02 22.36 7.97
N PHE A 258 13.90 23.56 7.42
CA PHE A 258 14.99 24.30 6.80
C PHE A 258 15.29 25.62 7.55
N THR A 259 16.53 26.08 7.43
CA THR A 259 16.99 27.42 7.82
C THR A 259 17.91 27.98 6.75
N VAL A 260 17.76 29.27 6.45
CA VAL A 260 18.58 30.00 5.47
C VAL A 260 19.55 30.93 6.21
N TYR A 261 20.84 30.82 5.91
CA TYR A 261 21.91 31.64 6.50
C TYR A 261 22.64 32.44 5.42
N PHE A 262 22.65 33.78 5.51
CA PHE A 262 23.43 34.62 4.60
C PHE A 262 24.85 34.74 5.14
N GLN A 263 25.79 33.99 4.54
CA GLN A 263 27.15 33.80 5.04
C GLN A 263 28.06 35.00 4.71
N HIS A 264 27.97 35.52 3.48
CA HIS A 264 28.65 36.75 3.05
C HIS A 264 27.77 37.54 2.11
N TYR A 265 27.54 38.82 2.42
CA TYR A 265 26.78 39.76 1.60
C TYR A 265 27.63 41.00 1.30
N THR A 266 27.73 41.38 0.04
CA THR A 266 28.36 42.62 -0.43
C THR A 266 27.28 43.49 -1.10
N PRO A 267 26.91 44.63 -0.50
CA PRO A 267 25.88 45.51 -1.06
C PRO A 267 26.42 46.32 -2.26
N PRO A 268 25.61 46.50 -3.32
CA PRO A 268 25.90 47.44 -4.40
C PRO A 268 25.62 48.90 -3.99
N VAL A 269 26.18 49.85 -4.73
CA VAL A 269 25.84 51.28 -4.60
C VAL A 269 24.59 51.59 -5.45
N CYS A 270 23.41 51.41 -4.85
CA CYS A 270 22.12 51.67 -5.51
C CYS A 270 21.89 53.16 -5.83
N GLN A 271 21.40 53.44 -7.04
CA GLN A 271 20.90 54.76 -7.46
C GLN A 271 19.37 54.85 -7.36
N LYS A 272 18.66 53.74 -7.64
CA LYS A 272 17.21 53.59 -7.50
C LYS A 272 16.88 52.18 -6.99
N LYS A 273 15.74 52.06 -6.29
CA LYS A 273 15.30 50.84 -5.59
C LYS A 273 16.31 50.39 -4.52
N THR A 274 15.99 49.32 -3.81
CA THR A 274 16.84 48.62 -2.85
C THR A 274 17.01 47.17 -3.28
N VAL A 275 18.09 46.51 -2.84
CA VAL A 275 18.23 45.05 -3.00
C VAL A 275 17.25 44.37 -2.04
N MET A 276 16.43 43.45 -2.55
CA MET A 276 15.38 42.77 -1.78
C MET A 276 15.41 41.26 -2.02
N CYS A 277 15.01 40.51 -1.00
CA CYS A 277 14.85 39.05 -1.01
C CYS A 277 13.37 38.72 -0.86
N ASP A 278 12.73 38.25 -1.92
CA ASP A 278 11.35 37.80 -1.93
C ASP A 278 11.30 36.29 -1.67
N TYR A 279 10.64 35.89 -0.58
CA TYR A 279 10.42 34.49 -0.23
C TYR A 279 8.96 34.09 -0.49
N ALA A 280 8.75 32.90 -1.04
CA ALA A 280 7.44 32.25 -1.10
C ALA A 280 7.54 30.83 -0.52
N LEU A 281 6.70 30.52 0.47
CA LEU A 281 6.59 29.24 1.18
C LEU A 281 5.20 28.67 0.88
N GLY A 282 5.13 27.69 -0.02
CA GLY A 282 3.86 27.19 -0.59
C GLY A 282 2.96 28.28 -1.22
N ASP A 283 1.71 27.93 -1.53
CA ASP A 283 0.79 28.77 -2.30
C ASP A 283 0.20 29.98 -1.52
N LYS A 284 0.44 30.08 -0.21
CA LYS A 284 -0.32 30.96 0.70
C LYS A 284 0.51 31.94 1.52
N THR A 285 1.83 31.80 1.55
CA THR A 285 2.70 32.63 2.39
C THR A 285 3.88 33.17 1.59
N SER A 286 3.88 34.46 1.32
CA SER A 286 5.00 35.17 0.68
C SER A 286 5.34 36.43 1.47
N PHE A 287 6.63 36.77 1.54
CA PHE A 287 7.12 37.95 2.24
C PHE A 287 8.47 38.42 1.68
N THR A 288 8.67 39.74 1.67
CA THR A 288 9.92 40.39 1.24
C THR A 288 10.76 40.78 2.45
N LYS A 289 12.09 40.68 2.35
CA LYS A 289 13.07 41.14 3.35
C LYS A 289 14.25 41.84 2.69
N ALA A 290 14.98 42.66 3.43
CA ALA A 290 16.31 43.08 3.03
C ALA A 290 17.34 41.94 3.26
N PRO A 291 18.45 41.88 2.51
CA PRO A 291 19.51 40.90 2.75
C PRO A 291 20.17 40.99 4.14
N THR A 292 20.03 42.12 4.82
CA THR A 292 20.53 42.37 6.18
C THR A 292 19.57 41.92 7.30
N ASP A 293 18.35 41.54 6.96
CA ASP A 293 17.35 41.13 7.95
C ASP A 293 17.60 39.67 8.43
N ILE A 294 16.94 39.28 9.52
CA ILE A 294 16.94 37.89 9.98
C ILE A 294 16.21 37.03 8.93
N GLN A 295 16.95 36.13 8.27
CA GLN A 295 16.44 35.25 7.22
C GLN A 295 15.57 34.10 7.79
N PRO A 296 14.81 33.35 6.95
CA PRO A 296 13.89 32.33 7.45
C PRO A 296 14.60 31.18 8.17
N ALA A 297 14.20 30.93 9.41
CA ALA A 297 14.71 29.83 10.24
C ALA A 297 13.57 28.92 10.75
N ASN A 298 13.89 27.63 10.87
CA ASN A 298 13.04 26.58 11.41
C ASN A 298 11.64 26.54 10.73
N LYS A 299 11.62 26.52 9.39
CA LYS A 299 10.40 26.44 8.57
C LYS A 299 10.27 25.10 7.85
N GLN A 300 9.05 24.74 7.44
CA GLN A 300 8.76 23.48 6.74
C GLN A 300 8.11 23.73 5.39
N GLY A 301 8.20 22.71 4.52
CA GLY A 301 7.63 22.72 3.18
C GLY A 301 8.56 23.36 2.14
N ASP A 302 8.20 23.16 0.88
CA ASP A 302 8.92 23.72 -0.26
C ASP A 302 8.84 25.26 -0.26
N PHE A 303 9.96 25.89 -0.63
CA PHE A 303 10.05 27.34 -0.67
C PHE A 303 10.86 27.83 -1.86
N SER A 304 10.75 29.12 -2.19
CA SER A 304 11.63 29.79 -3.13
C SER A 304 12.19 31.08 -2.52
N LEU A 305 13.36 31.48 -3.03
CA LEU A 305 14.03 32.74 -2.75
C LEU A 305 14.30 33.41 -4.10
N THR A 306 13.82 34.64 -4.27
CA THR A 306 14.19 35.51 -5.40
C THR A 306 14.98 36.71 -4.86
N LEU A 307 16.21 36.88 -5.36
CA LEU A 307 17.04 38.06 -5.09
C LEU A 307 16.85 39.07 -6.22
N THR A 308 16.27 40.22 -5.88
CA THR A 308 16.03 41.36 -6.78
C THR A 308 17.12 42.42 -6.53
N ASN A 309 17.89 42.78 -7.56
CA ASN A 309 18.93 43.81 -7.48
C ASN A 309 18.38 45.23 -7.75
N CYS A 310 19.12 46.24 -7.33
CA CYS A 310 18.81 47.66 -7.57
C CYS A 310 19.51 48.21 -8.82
N ASP A 311 19.17 49.45 -9.22
CA ASP A 311 19.84 50.21 -10.29
C ASP A 311 21.23 50.64 -9.80
N ALA A 312 22.24 49.76 -9.93
CA ALA A 312 23.53 49.92 -9.27
C ALA A 312 24.53 50.77 -10.08
N LYS A 313 25.22 51.70 -9.41
CA LYS A 313 26.28 52.51 -10.01
C LYS A 313 27.44 51.63 -10.47
N LYS A 314 27.72 51.63 -11.78
CA LYS A 314 28.88 50.96 -12.39
C LYS A 314 30.11 51.85 -12.33
N GLY A 315 31.28 51.28 -12.08
CA GLY A 315 32.56 51.99 -12.07
C GLY A 315 33.70 51.18 -11.44
N ALA A 316 34.94 51.56 -11.73
CA ALA A 316 36.10 50.97 -11.08
C ALA A 316 36.05 51.19 -9.55
N ASN A 317 36.42 50.17 -8.78
CA ASN A 317 36.39 50.15 -7.31
C ASN A 317 35.00 50.39 -6.66
N VAL A 318 33.90 50.32 -7.43
CA VAL A 318 32.53 50.28 -6.89
C VAL A 318 32.08 48.81 -6.83
N PRO A 319 31.67 48.27 -5.66
CA PRO A 319 31.23 46.89 -5.57
C PRO A 319 29.89 46.66 -6.29
N GLY A 320 29.76 45.52 -6.96
CA GLY A 320 28.47 44.98 -7.40
C GLY A 320 27.79 44.17 -6.28
N LEU A 321 26.53 43.79 -6.49
CA LEU A 321 25.81 42.89 -5.59
C LEU A 321 26.48 41.51 -5.62
N SER A 322 26.84 40.99 -4.44
CA SER A 322 27.29 39.61 -4.28
C SER A 322 26.74 38.99 -3.01
N LEU A 323 26.27 37.75 -3.08
CA LEU A 323 25.74 36.99 -1.94
C LEU A 323 26.22 35.53 -2.01
N ASN A 324 26.76 35.05 -0.89
CA ASN A 324 26.87 33.64 -0.54
C ASN A 324 25.84 33.35 0.56
N PHE A 325 24.95 32.40 0.33
CA PHE A 325 24.01 31.93 1.34
C PHE A 325 24.00 30.41 1.40
N ASN A 326 23.72 29.89 2.59
CA ASN A 326 23.62 28.48 2.89
C ASN A 326 22.17 28.13 3.22
N VAL A 327 21.73 26.95 2.83
CA VAL A 327 20.47 26.35 3.29
C VAL A 327 20.78 25.07 4.05
N GLU A 328 20.48 25.06 5.34
CA GLU A 328 20.53 23.88 6.19
C GLU A 328 19.15 23.22 6.25
N VAL A 329 19.13 21.89 6.29
CA VAL A 329 17.94 21.06 6.46
C VAL A 329 18.21 20.03 7.54
N PHE A 330 17.25 19.81 8.43
CA PHE A 330 17.37 18.84 9.52
C PHE A 330 16.02 18.19 9.85
N ARG A 331 16.05 16.94 10.33
CA ARG A 331 14.85 16.19 10.76
C ARG A 331 14.23 16.84 12.00
N THR A 332 12.90 16.88 12.06
CA THR A 332 12.15 17.24 13.28
C THR A 332 11.49 16.04 13.97
N GLY A 333 11.59 14.84 13.41
CA GLY A 333 10.99 13.64 13.99
C GLY A 333 11.64 13.24 15.31
N THR A 334 10.89 13.30 16.40
CA THR A 334 11.20 12.58 17.64
C THR A 334 10.71 11.13 17.48
N PRO A 335 11.54 10.10 17.71
CA PRO A 335 11.10 8.72 17.61
C PRO A 335 10.04 8.40 18.67
N TYR A 336 8.99 7.68 18.27
CA TYR A 336 8.01 7.11 19.19
C TYR A 336 8.57 5.80 19.77
N LEU A 337 8.63 5.71 21.09
CA LEU A 337 9.26 4.60 21.82
C LEU A 337 8.22 3.67 22.45
N CYS A 338 8.41 2.35 22.30
CA CYS A 338 7.50 1.31 22.77
C CYS A 338 8.30 0.14 23.36
N THR A 339 8.20 -0.07 24.67
CA THR A 339 8.81 -1.24 25.33
C THR A 339 7.80 -2.39 25.35
N VAL A 340 8.07 -3.46 24.60
CA VAL A 340 7.30 -4.71 24.60
C VAL A 340 7.95 -5.72 25.53
N ASP A 341 7.15 -6.42 26.34
CA ASP A 341 7.63 -7.46 27.26
C ASP A 341 6.74 -8.70 27.14
N LEU A 342 7.27 -9.77 26.54
CA LEU A 342 6.60 -11.05 26.30
C LEU A 342 7.09 -12.15 27.25
N ARG A 343 7.88 -11.80 28.29
CA ARG A 343 8.46 -12.77 29.24
C ARG A 343 7.42 -13.55 30.06
N ASN A 344 6.22 -12.98 30.21
CA ASN A 344 5.10 -13.59 30.94
C ASN A 344 4.00 -14.14 29.99
N GLU A 345 4.20 -14.06 28.67
CA GLU A 345 3.22 -14.48 27.66
C GLU A 345 3.78 -15.66 26.87
N GLU A 346 3.62 -16.86 27.43
CA GLU A 346 4.10 -18.11 26.83
C GLU A 346 3.63 -18.28 25.38
N GLY A 347 4.54 -18.67 24.49
CA GLY A 347 4.25 -18.91 23.07
C GLY A 347 3.91 -17.67 22.22
N LEU A 348 3.69 -16.49 22.81
CA LEU A 348 3.29 -15.27 22.09
C LEU A 348 4.48 -14.58 21.43
N SER A 349 4.36 -14.27 20.15
CA SER A 349 5.31 -13.48 19.37
C SER A 349 4.59 -12.38 18.58
N LEU A 350 5.27 -11.26 18.34
CA LEU A 350 4.75 -10.13 17.56
C LEU A 350 5.61 -9.87 16.33
N GLN A 351 4.97 -9.44 15.24
CA GLN A 351 5.62 -9.01 14.01
C GLN A 351 5.03 -7.67 13.56
N ILE A 352 5.89 -6.70 13.27
CA ILE A 352 5.53 -5.38 12.75
C ILE A 352 6.35 -5.10 11.50
N GLU A 353 5.67 -4.78 10.41
CA GLU A 353 6.31 -4.51 9.11
C GLU A 353 5.71 -3.28 8.42
N ASN A 354 6.55 -2.54 7.69
CA ASN A 354 6.16 -1.43 6.84
C ASN A 354 5.67 -1.97 5.49
N LYS A 355 4.38 -1.77 5.18
CA LYS A 355 3.76 -2.17 3.90
C LYS A 355 4.00 -1.18 2.77
N ASN A 356 4.51 0.01 3.08
CA ASN A 356 4.73 1.08 2.12
C ASN A 356 6.25 1.30 1.93
N PRO A 357 6.89 0.68 0.92
CA PRO A 357 8.32 0.82 0.67
C PRO A 357 8.72 2.22 0.16
N GLU A 358 7.75 3.08 -0.19
CA GLU A 358 7.99 4.50 -0.48
C GLU A 358 7.89 5.37 0.79
N SER A 359 7.39 4.82 1.91
CA SER A 359 7.43 5.51 3.20
C SER A 359 8.85 5.47 3.76
N TYR A 360 9.28 6.60 4.34
CA TYR A 360 10.62 6.75 4.92
C TYR A 360 10.62 6.36 6.41
N CYS A 361 9.82 5.36 6.76
CA CYS A 361 9.64 4.87 8.12
C CYS A 361 10.89 4.13 8.61
N GLU A 362 11.60 4.69 9.59
CA GLU A 362 12.70 4.02 10.28
C GLU A 362 12.17 3.32 11.54
N MET A 363 11.99 2.01 11.44
CA MET A 363 11.71 1.14 12.58
C MET A 363 12.99 0.54 13.13
N SER A 364 13.05 0.35 14.45
CA SER A 364 14.20 -0.28 15.11
C SER A 364 13.80 -1.13 16.31
N LEU A 365 14.56 -2.21 16.50
CA LEU A 365 14.46 -3.19 17.58
C LEU A 365 15.76 -3.12 18.40
N ASN A 366 15.67 -2.78 19.68
CA ASN A 366 16.83 -2.61 20.57
C ASN A 366 17.90 -1.68 19.97
N SER A 367 17.46 -0.55 19.42
CA SER A 367 18.27 0.45 18.69
C SER A 367 18.90 -0.01 17.37
N VAL A 368 18.61 -1.21 16.86
CA VAL A 368 19.03 -1.68 15.52
C VAL A 368 17.90 -1.49 14.52
N ILE A 369 18.16 -0.80 13.41
CA ILE A 369 17.16 -0.53 12.34
C ILE A 369 16.79 -1.84 11.64
N GLN A 370 15.48 -2.05 11.40
CA GLN A 370 14.93 -3.24 10.74
C GLN A 370 13.71 -2.90 9.88
N GLU A 371 13.65 -3.41 8.65
CA GLU A 371 12.47 -3.28 7.76
C GLU A 371 11.23 -4.03 8.29
N LYS A 372 11.49 -5.05 9.11
CA LYS A 372 10.50 -5.94 9.74
C LYS A 372 10.98 -6.29 11.15
N ILE A 373 10.28 -5.79 12.15
CA ILE A 373 10.51 -6.12 13.57
C ILE A 373 9.83 -7.46 13.86
N VAL A 374 10.54 -8.37 14.52
CA VAL A 374 9.98 -9.56 15.14
C VAL A 374 10.38 -9.59 16.61
N VAL A 375 9.40 -9.64 17.52
CA VAL A 375 9.61 -9.80 18.95
C VAL A 375 9.27 -11.26 19.31
N PRO A 376 10.27 -12.13 19.57
CA PRO A 376 10.05 -13.54 19.85
C PRO A 376 9.51 -13.78 21.27
N ALA A 377 8.85 -14.93 21.46
CA ALA A 377 8.27 -15.32 22.73
C ALA A 377 9.30 -15.40 23.87
N GLY A 378 8.88 -15.07 25.08
CA GLY A 378 9.74 -15.08 26.26
C GLY A 378 10.80 -13.97 26.32
N THR A 379 10.73 -12.96 25.44
CA THR A 379 11.72 -11.86 25.41
C THR A 379 11.14 -10.49 25.75
N LYS A 380 12.02 -9.53 26.05
CA LYS A 380 11.71 -8.10 26.18
C LYS A 380 12.44 -7.34 25.08
N ALA A 381 11.77 -6.37 24.46
CA ALA A 381 12.27 -5.58 23.34
C ALA A 381 11.91 -4.10 23.52
N ASP A 382 12.87 -3.22 23.27
CA ASP A 382 12.67 -1.77 23.23
C ASP A 382 12.59 -1.34 21.76
N LEU A 383 11.39 -0.98 21.30
CA LEU A 383 11.08 -0.62 19.92
C LEU A 383 11.09 0.90 19.74
N SER A 384 11.49 1.37 18.57
CA SER A 384 11.49 2.78 18.21
C SER A 384 11.06 2.98 16.76
N PHE A 385 10.11 3.90 16.55
CA PHE A 385 9.48 4.21 15.27
C PHE A 385 9.68 5.69 14.93
N LEU A 386 10.41 5.99 13.86
CA LEU A 386 10.71 7.33 13.39
C LEU A 386 10.08 7.58 12.03
N ASP A 387 9.34 8.69 11.91
CA ASP A 387 8.65 9.12 10.68
C ASP A 387 7.70 8.05 10.07
N CYS A 388 7.15 7.15 10.89
CA CYS A 388 6.28 6.04 10.49
C CYS A 388 4.77 6.39 10.61
N PRO A 389 4.01 6.51 9.51
CA PRO A 389 2.56 6.65 9.56
C PRO A 389 1.89 5.34 9.98
N VAL A 390 0.90 5.40 10.89
CA VAL A 390 0.19 4.21 11.41
C VAL A 390 -0.47 3.39 10.30
N GLN A 391 -0.90 4.04 9.21
CA GLN A 391 -1.51 3.41 8.03
C GLN A 391 -0.53 2.59 7.17
N ASP A 392 0.78 2.89 7.25
CA ASP A 392 1.83 2.21 6.50
C ASP A 392 2.34 0.95 7.24
N LEU A 393 2.00 0.80 8.53
CA LEU A 393 2.42 -0.30 9.38
C LEU A 393 1.34 -1.38 9.53
N GLN A 394 1.75 -2.65 9.55
CA GLN A 394 0.88 -3.77 9.92
C GLN A 394 1.44 -4.50 11.15
N LEU A 395 0.65 -4.55 12.24
CA LEU A 395 0.92 -5.39 13.41
C LEU A 395 0.18 -6.73 13.27
N THR A 396 0.93 -7.82 13.42
CA THR A 396 0.43 -9.20 13.47
C THR A 396 1.00 -9.91 14.70
N ALA A 397 0.26 -10.89 15.22
CA ALA A 397 0.67 -11.64 16.41
C ALA A 397 0.40 -13.13 16.24
N THR A 398 1.31 -13.97 16.74
CA THR A 398 1.20 -15.43 16.69
C THR A 398 1.45 -16.02 18.07
N LYS A 399 0.52 -16.85 18.58
CA LYS A 399 0.67 -17.57 19.85
C LYS A 399 0.71 -19.07 19.61
N VAL A 400 1.88 -19.66 19.87
CA VAL A 400 2.06 -21.12 19.88
C VAL A 400 1.42 -21.69 21.14
N ILE A 401 0.73 -22.82 21.01
CA ILE A 401 0.18 -23.60 22.13
C ILE A 401 0.55 -25.06 21.89
N ASP A 402 1.45 -25.59 22.72
CA ASP A 402 1.78 -27.02 22.74
C ASP A 402 0.73 -27.77 23.58
N CYS A 403 -0.16 -28.50 22.90
CA CYS A 403 -1.28 -29.21 23.50
C CYS A 403 -0.82 -30.51 24.16
N SER A 404 -1.15 -30.70 25.44
CA SER A 404 -0.81 -31.91 26.18
C SER A 404 -1.62 -33.14 25.72
N SER A 405 -1.02 -34.32 25.79
CA SER A 405 -1.74 -35.60 25.72
C SER A 405 -2.51 -35.82 27.02
N VAL A 406 -3.81 -35.54 27.03
CA VAL A 406 -4.66 -35.67 28.22
C VAL A 406 -5.59 -36.88 28.09
N SER A 407 -5.72 -37.66 29.16
CA SER A 407 -6.67 -38.78 29.22
C SER A 407 -8.12 -38.31 29.06
N ALA A 408 -9.00 -39.17 28.53
CA ALA A 408 -10.39 -38.85 28.15
C ALA A 408 -11.36 -38.53 29.32
N ARG A 409 -11.01 -37.58 30.19
CA ARG A 409 -11.80 -37.10 31.33
C ARG A 409 -11.91 -35.58 31.41
N ASP A 410 -10.95 -34.82 30.86
CA ASP A 410 -11.03 -33.36 30.79
C ASP A 410 -11.85 -32.90 29.57
N VAL A 411 -13.17 -32.87 29.73
CA VAL A 411 -14.13 -32.44 28.71
C VAL A 411 -14.18 -30.90 28.56
N SER A 412 -13.39 -30.16 29.35
CA SER A 412 -13.37 -28.69 29.37
C SER A 412 -12.27 -28.11 28.48
N GLY A 413 -12.47 -28.14 27.16
CA GLY A 413 -11.51 -27.58 26.19
C GLY A 413 -11.14 -26.12 26.43
N THR A 414 -9.85 -25.79 26.24
CA THR A 414 -9.23 -24.50 26.51
C THR A 414 -9.79 -23.39 25.60
N PRO A 415 -10.27 -22.25 26.14
CA PRO A 415 -10.76 -21.15 25.32
C PRO A 415 -9.62 -20.39 24.64
N LEU A 416 -9.73 -20.17 23.32
CA LEU A 416 -8.84 -19.30 22.57
C LEU A 416 -9.32 -17.84 22.66
N THR A 417 -8.50 -17.00 23.29
CA THR A 417 -8.67 -15.55 23.40
C THR A 417 -7.42 -14.82 22.92
N ILE A 418 -7.56 -13.56 22.53
CA ILE A 418 -6.43 -12.69 22.21
C ILE A 418 -5.87 -12.14 23.54
N PRO A 419 -4.58 -12.35 23.86
CA PRO A 419 -3.95 -11.84 25.08
C PRO A 419 -3.89 -10.31 25.11
N ALA A 420 -3.63 -9.74 26.28
CA ALA A 420 -3.56 -8.30 26.46
C ALA A 420 -2.24 -7.74 25.87
N LEU A 421 -2.29 -7.29 24.61
CA LEU A 421 -1.16 -6.62 23.98
C LEU A 421 -0.81 -5.30 24.66
N ASN A 422 0.46 -4.90 24.56
CA ASN A 422 0.98 -3.73 25.24
C ASN A 422 0.38 -2.43 24.65
N PRO A 423 -0.22 -1.54 25.47
CA PRO A 423 -0.91 -0.33 24.99
C PRO A 423 0.03 0.75 24.42
N SER A 424 1.35 0.57 24.48
CA SER A 424 2.32 1.43 23.79
C SER A 424 2.62 1.01 22.34
N LEU A 425 1.97 -0.03 21.80
CA LEU A 425 2.09 -0.37 20.38
C LEU A 425 1.39 0.69 19.52
N PRO A 426 2.06 1.33 18.54
CA PRO A 426 1.49 2.46 17.79
C PRO A 426 0.47 2.06 16.70
N VAL A 427 0.16 0.77 16.57
CA VAL A 427 -0.58 0.18 15.45
C VAL A 427 -1.63 -0.80 16.00
N PRO A 428 -2.89 -0.77 15.53
CA PRO A 428 -3.90 -1.74 15.94
C PRO A 428 -3.57 -3.16 15.45
N LEU A 429 -4.07 -4.17 16.15
CA LEU A 429 -3.82 -5.57 15.78
C LEU A 429 -4.62 -5.94 14.53
N HIS A 430 -3.93 -6.23 13.43
CA HIS A 430 -4.56 -6.55 12.15
C HIS A 430 -4.92 -8.04 12.00
N GLN A 431 -4.06 -8.94 12.50
CA GLN A 431 -4.22 -10.39 12.38
C GLN A 431 -3.67 -11.07 13.63
N PHE A 432 -4.40 -12.05 14.16
CA PHE A 432 -3.94 -12.92 15.24
C PHE A 432 -3.98 -14.39 14.78
N THR A 433 -2.95 -15.16 15.09
CA THR A 433 -2.88 -16.60 14.76
C THR A 433 -2.54 -17.43 15.99
N TRP A 434 -3.30 -18.50 16.25
CA TRP A 434 -2.88 -19.57 17.15
C TRP A 434 -2.27 -20.71 16.33
N LEU A 435 -1.13 -21.23 16.80
CA LEU A 435 -0.50 -22.44 16.25
C LEU A 435 -0.62 -23.54 17.29
N LEU A 436 -1.56 -24.45 17.09
CA LEU A 436 -1.86 -25.57 17.97
C LEU A 436 -1.00 -26.76 17.56
N ARG A 437 -0.12 -27.20 18.46
CA ARG A 437 0.73 -28.37 18.24
C ARG A 437 0.24 -29.53 19.09
N VAL A 438 0.02 -30.68 18.48
CA VAL A 438 -0.31 -31.92 19.19
C VAL A 438 0.88 -32.87 19.20
N PRO A 439 0.92 -33.84 20.13
CA PRO A 439 1.87 -34.95 20.05
C PRO A 439 1.64 -35.77 18.78
N ASP A 440 2.64 -36.58 18.41
CA ASP A 440 2.52 -37.55 17.33
C ASP A 440 1.27 -38.43 17.55
N GLN A 441 0.48 -38.64 16.48
CA GLN A 441 -0.82 -39.33 16.51
C GLN A 441 -1.93 -38.62 17.33
N GLY A 442 -1.87 -37.29 17.47
CA GLY A 442 -2.93 -36.47 18.07
C GLY A 442 -3.95 -35.88 17.08
N THR A 443 -5.17 -35.63 17.57
CA THR A 443 -6.24 -34.89 16.88
C THR A 443 -6.61 -33.64 17.67
N VAL A 444 -6.76 -32.50 17.00
CA VAL A 444 -7.26 -31.23 17.56
C VAL A 444 -8.78 -31.18 17.44
N ASP A 445 -9.47 -30.93 18.55
CA ASP A 445 -10.92 -30.74 18.61
C ASP A 445 -11.25 -29.24 18.74
N LEU A 446 -11.96 -28.65 17.78
CA LEU A 446 -12.40 -27.26 17.78
C LEU A 446 -13.92 -27.15 17.95
N MET A 447 -14.38 -26.31 18.88
CA MET A 447 -15.82 -26.08 19.13
C MET A 447 -16.10 -24.58 19.31
N SER A 448 -17.29 -24.12 18.90
CA SER A 448 -17.71 -22.74 19.20
C SER A 448 -17.98 -22.56 20.70
N PRO A 449 -17.59 -21.45 21.34
CA PRO A 449 -17.94 -21.15 22.73
C PRO A 449 -19.41 -20.74 22.90
N LYS A 450 -20.07 -20.29 21.80
CA LYS A 450 -21.45 -19.82 21.75
C LYS A 450 -22.11 -20.28 20.44
N GLY A 451 -23.22 -21.01 20.53
CA GLY A 451 -23.88 -21.58 19.36
C GLY A 451 -22.98 -22.59 18.63
N ASN A 452 -23.08 -22.62 17.31
CA ASN A 452 -22.32 -23.49 16.40
C ASN A 452 -21.46 -22.64 15.45
N LEU A 453 -20.52 -23.27 14.76
CA LEU A 453 -19.82 -22.64 13.64
C LEU A 453 -20.65 -22.70 12.34
N HIS A 454 -20.54 -21.64 11.56
CA HIS A 454 -20.97 -21.56 10.16
C HIS A 454 -19.74 -21.59 9.25
N GLN A 455 -19.81 -22.31 8.14
CA GLN A 455 -18.77 -22.38 7.11
C GLN A 455 -19.11 -21.39 6.00
N SER A 456 -18.18 -20.48 5.68
CA SER A 456 -18.39 -19.47 4.65
C SER A 456 -18.50 -20.11 3.26
N VAL A 457 -19.65 -19.97 2.61
CA VAL A 457 -19.94 -20.51 1.27
C VAL A 457 -20.51 -19.40 0.38
N PRO A 458 -20.47 -19.52 -0.97
CA PRO A 458 -20.87 -18.44 -1.87
C PRO A 458 -22.26 -17.84 -1.60
N ASP A 459 -23.27 -18.68 -1.36
CA ASP A 459 -24.65 -18.29 -1.04
C ASP A 459 -24.80 -17.64 0.35
N LYS A 460 -23.86 -17.89 1.27
CA LYS A 460 -23.95 -17.50 2.70
C LYS A 460 -22.56 -17.27 3.27
N GLN A 461 -21.98 -16.12 2.95
CA GLN A 461 -20.67 -15.69 3.45
C GLN A 461 -20.74 -15.28 4.94
N CYS A 462 -19.62 -15.39 5.65
CA CYS A 462 -19.48 -14.86 7.01
C CYS A 462 -19.49 -13.33 7.00
N ASN A 463 -20.50 -12.73 7.62
CA ASN A 463 -20.73 -11.28 7.69
C ASN A 463 -20.54 -10.71 9.12
N GLU A 464 -20.10 -11.55 10.05
CA GLU A 464 -19.76 -11.26 11.44
C GLU A 464 -18.59 -10.25 11.53
N ARG A 465 -18.29 -9.73 12.72
CA ARG A 465 -17.20 -8.74 12.93
C ARG A 465 -15.82 -9.24 12.51
N VAL A 466 -15.63 -10.55 12.65
CA VAL A 466 -14.40 -11.31 12.43
C VAL A 466 -14.72 -12.58 11.66
N SER A 467 -13.72 -13.13 11.00
CA SER A 467 -13.73 -14.45 10.37
C SER A 467 -12.54 -15.28 10.86
N LEU A 468 -12.68 -16.60 10.82
CA LEU A 468 -11.69 -17.57 11.30
C LEU A 468 -11.22 -18.43 10.13
N VAL A 469 -10.00 -18.22 9.65
CA VAL A 469 -9.35 -19.16 8.72
C VAL A 469 -8.78 -20.31 9.56
N ILE A 470 -9.21 -21.53 9.28
CA ILE A 470 -8.71 -22.75 9.93
C ILE A 470 -7.90 -23.52 8.88
N SER A 471 -6.71 -24.01 9.24
CA SER A 471 -5.81 -24.70 8.31
C SER A 471 -4.93 -25.72 9.04
N GLU A 472 -4.52 -26.77 8.34
CA GLU A 472 -3.40 -27.62 8.78
C GLU A 472 -2.11 -26.79 8.75
N THR A 473 -1.17 -27.04 9.66
CA THR A 473 0.07 -26.24 9.78
C THR A 473 1.00 -26.45 8.57
N GLU A 474 0.80 -27.51 7.80
CA GLU A 474 1.50 -27.78 6.54
C GLU A 474 0.96 -26.98 5.35
N GLY A 475 -0.07 -26.14 5.56
CA GLY A 475 -0.59 -25.16 4.59
C GLY A 475 -1.98 -25.48 4.03
N SER A 476 -2.55 -26.64 4.33
CA SER A 476 -3.86 -27.07 3.85
C SER A 476 -4.99 -26.23 4.46
N ASN A 477 -5.66 -25.42 3.65
CA ASN A 477 -6.80 -24.62 4.11
C ASN A 477 -8.02 -25.51 4.37
N ILE A 478 -8.53 -25.55 5.61
CA ILE A 478 -9.73 -26.33 5.97
C ILE A 478 -11.00 -25.51 5.72
N GLY A 479 -10.93 -24.19 5.83
CA GLY A 479 -11.99 -23.28 5.43
C GLY A 479 -12.05 -21.99 6.23
N LEU A 480 -12.96 -21.10 5.81
CA LEU A 480 -13.31 -19.86 6.51
C LEU A 480 -14.58 -20.08 7.33
N PHE A 481 -14.53 -19.77 8.63
CA PHE A 481 -15.61 -20.01 9.58
C PHE A 481 -15.98 -18.76 10.39
N CYS A 482 -17.17 -18.78 10.99
CA CYS A 482 -17.68 -17.73 11.86
C CYS A 482 -18.68 -18.30 12.89
N SER A 483 -18.79 -17.65 14.06
CA SER A 483 -19.77 -18.00 15.09
C SER A 483 -21.11 -17.32 14.81
N ALA A 484 -21.85 -17.82 13.82
CA ALA A 484 -23.15 -17.29 13.42
C ALA A 484 -24.28 -17.86 14.28
N ALA A 485 -25.37 -17.10 14.44
CA ALA A 485 -26.59 -17.58 15.11
C ALA A 485 -27.26 -18.77 14.38
N GLU A 486 -27.01 -18.90 13.08
CA GLU A 486 -27.51 -19.97 12.20
C GLU A 486 -26.41 -20.98 11.83
N GLY A 487 -25.39 -21.16 12.69
CA GLY A 487 -24.36 -22.18 12.51
C GLY A 487 -24.89 -23.61 12.70
N VAL A 488 -24.19 -24.57 12.09
CA VAL A 488 -24.59 -26.00 12.07
C VAL A 488 -23.46 -26.95 12.45
N VAL A 489 -22.20 -26.50 12.38
CA VAL A 489 -21.02 -27.31 12.74
C VAL A 489 -20.76 -27.14 14.23
N GLN A 490 -21.00 -28.20 15.01
CA GLN A 490 -20.83 -28.21 16.47
C GLN A 490 -19.37 -28.42 16.88
N LYS A 491 -18.65 -29.25 16.12
CA LYS A 491 -17.27 -29.64 16.36
C LYS A 491 -16.55 -29.82 15.02
N ILE A 492 -15.28 -29.44 14.95
CA ILE A 492 -14.35 -29.81 13.88
C ILE A 492 -13.21 -30.59 14.55
N GLN A 493 -12.89 -31.78 14.05
CA GLN A 493 -11.76 -32.59 14.50
C GLN A 493 -10.75 -32.62 13.38
N ILE A 494 -9.49 -32.33 13.67
CA ILE A 494 -8.44 -32.14 12.66
C ILE A 494 -7.21 -32.95 13.07
N LYS A 495 -6.69 -33.75 12.14
CA LYS A 495 -5.52 -34.58 12.35
C LYS A 495 -4.24 -33.74 12.40
N GLY A 496 -3.41 -33.92 13.43
CA GLY A 496 -2.14 -33.21 13.55
C GLY A 496 -2.26 -31.72 13.90
N ASN A 497 -1.25 -30.93 13.50
CA ASN A 497 -1.05 -29.56 13.96
C ASN A 497 -1.92 -28.54 13.21
N VAL A 498 -2.57 -27.62 13.92
CA VAL A 498 -3.57 -26.70 13.35
C VAL A 498 -3.18 -25.23 13.52
N SER A 499 -3.25 -24.48 12.42
CA SER A 499 -3.21 -23.02 12.40
C SER A 499 -4.62 -22.44 12.40
N ILE A 500 -4.88 -21.46 13.27
CA ILE A 500 -6.16 -20.77 13.37
C ILE A 500 -5.89 -19.26 13.34
N THR A 501 -6.32 -18.59 12.27
CA THR A 501 -6.12 -17.16 12.06
C THR A 501 -7.43 -16.39 12.18
N VAL A 502 -7.46 -15.35 13.01
CA VAL A 502 -8.53 -14.36 13.06
C VAL A 502 -8.24 -13.24 12.06
N THR A 503 -9.20 -12.95 11.19
CA THR A 503 -9.21 -11.80 10.28
C THR A 503 -10.38 -10.86 10.59
N PRO A 504 -10.17 -9.53 10.60
CA PRO A 504 -11.23 -8.55 10.82
C PRO A 504 -12.04 -8.32 9.54
N ASN A 505 -13.38 -8.38 9.64
CA ASN A 505 -14.26 -8.09 8.52
C ASN A 505 -14.73 -6.62 8.54
N ASN A 506 -15.06 -6.08 9.73
CA ASN A 506 -15.59 -4.71 9.88
C ASN A 506 -15.04 -3.93 11.11
N ILE A 507 -14.06 -4.48 11.82
CA ILE A 507 -13.39 -3.83 12.95
C ILE A 507 -11.97 -3.40 12.59
N LYS A 508 -11.46 -2.33 13.23
CA LYS A 508 -10.14 -1.75 12.94
C LYS A 508 -8.99 -2.35 13.74
N ASP A 509 -9.30 -3.14 14.76
CA ASP A 509 -8.36 -3.59 15.79
C ASP A 509 -8.89 -4.86 16.46
N LEU A 510 -8.25 -6.00 16.20
CA LEU A 510 -8.62 -7.27 16.80
C LEU A 510 -8.38 -7.32 18.32
N SER A 511 -7.50 -6.47 18.87
CA SER A 511 -7.16 -6.51 20.29
C SER A 511 -8.32 -6.12 21.22
N GLN A 512 -9.39 -5.56 20.65
CA GLN A 512 -10.61 -5.16 21.36
C GLN A 512 -11.58 -6.33 21.59
N GLU A 513 -11.46 -7.42 20.84
CA GLU A 513 -12.27 -8.62 21.03
C GLU A 513 -11.76 -9.42 22.24
N LYS A 514 -12.58 -9.51 23.29
CA LYS A 514 -12.25 -10.17 24.58
C LYS A 514 -12.97 -11.49 24.81
N GLU A 515 -13.98 -11.79 24.00
CA GLU A 515 -14.70 -13.06 24.05
C GLU A 515 -13.84 -14.19 23.45
N PRO A 516 -13.95 -15.43 23.94
CA PRO A 516 -13.32 -16.57 23.28
C PRO A 516 -13.88 -16.79 21.89
N PHE A 517 -13.00 -17.14 20.94
CA PHE A 517 -13.35 -17.42 19.54
C PHE A 517 -13.70 -18.90 19.33
N LEU A 518 -12.92 -19.79 19.95
CA LEU A 518 -13.05 -21.25 19.90
C LEU A 518 -12.71 -21.85 21.27
N LYS A 519 -13.12 -23.10 21.50
CA LYS A 519 -12.56 -24.00 22.51
C LYS A 519 -11.75 -25.09 21.81
N VAL A 520 -10.58 -25.41 22.37
CA VAL A 520 -9.66 -26.44 21.89
C VAL A 520 -9.63 -27.61 22.87
N GLY A 521 -9.91 -28.81 22.38
CA GLY A 521 -9.58 -30.07 23.06
C GLY A 521 -8.56 -30.88 22.25
N THR A 522 -8.11 -31.99 22.82
CA THR A 522 -7.37 -33.03 22.10
C THR A 522 -8.12 -34.36 22.18
N SER A 523 -8.07 -35.13 21.10
CA SER A 523 -8.64 -36.47 21.01
C SER A 523 -7.66 -37.45 20.35
N PRO A 524 -7.88 -38.78 20.44
CA PRO A 524 -7.03 -39.77 19.78
C PRO A 524 -6.99 -39.59 18.26
N GLU A 525 -5.98 -40.17 17.59
CA GLU A 525 -5.84 -40.10 16.13
C GLU A 525 -7.13 -40.51 15.40
N ILE A 526 -7.62 -39.65 14.52
CA ILE A 526 -8.68 -39.96 13.56
C ILE A 526 -8.10 -40.58 12.29
N THR A 527 -8.89 -41.40 11.61
CA THR A 527 -8.53 -42.03 10.32
C THR A 527 -8.46 -41.00 9.19
N GLU A 528 -9.45 -40.12 9.11
CA GLU A 528 -9.57 -39.02 8.14
C GLU A 528 -8.70 -37.80 8.51
N ASN A 529 -8.51 -36.86 7.58
CA ASN A 529 -7.84 -35.58 7.89
C ASN A 529 -8.72 -34.68 8.75
N VAL A 530 -10.02 -34.59 8.42
CA VAL A 530 -10.98 -33.73 9.09
C VAL A 530 -12.32 -34.44 9.31
N ILE A 531 -12.88 -34.34 10.53
CA ILE A 531 -14.24 -34.79 10.84
C ILE A 531 -15.07 -33.60 11.37
N TYR A 532 -16.18 -33.31 10.72
CA TYR A 532 -17.14 -32.29 11.14
C TYR A 532 -18.34 -32.94 11.83
N THR A 533 -18.65 -32.54 13.07
CA THR A 533 -19.92 -32.89 13.72
C THR A 533 -20.98 -31.84 13.40
N VAL A 534 -22.11 -32.28 12.85
CA VAL A 534 -23.15 -31.42 12.28
C VAL A 534 -24.51 -31.72 12.90
N SER A 535 -25.21 -30.67 13.36
CA SER A 535 -26.64 -30.72 13.70
C SER A 535 -27.40 -29.75 12.78
N PRO A 536 -28.16 -30.23 11.78
CA PRO A 536 -28.89 -29.37 10.87
C PRO A 536 -29.99 -28.55 11.55
N LEU A 537 -30.26 -27.36 11.02
CA LEU A 537 -31.40 -26.55 11.45
C LEU A 537 -32.71 -27.09 10.87
N ILE A 538 -33.78 -27.02 11.66
CA ILE A 538 -35.16 -27.31 11.20
C ILE A 538 -35.67 -26.18 10.28
N SER A 539 -35.13 -24.97 10.42
CA SER A 539 -35.50 -23.77 9.67
C SER A 539 -34.62 -23.56 8.44
N GLY A 540 -34.97 -24.21 7.33
CA GLY A 540 -34.36 -24.00 6.02
C GLY A 540 -33.14 -24.89 5.73
N PRO A 541 -32.59 -24.82 4.50
CA PRO A 541 -31.47 -25.64 4.09
C PRO A 541 -30.14 -25.13 4.66
N MET A 542 -29.21 -26.05 4.90
CA MET A 542 -27.82 -25.76 5.24
C MET A 542 -26.87 -26.29 4.16
N TYR A 543 -25.65 -25.77 4.13
CA TYR A 543 -24.61 -26.17 3.18
C TYR A 543 -23.40 -26.76 3.90
N LEU A 544 -22.73 -27.72 3.25
CA LEU A 544 -21.44 -28.29 3.66
C LEU A 544 -20.51 -28.25 2.45
N ALA A 545 -19.32 -27.68 2.63
CA ALA A 545 -18.31 -27.63 1.58
C ALA A 545 -17.06 -28.42 1.99
N THR A 546 -16.44 -29.10 1.04
CA THR A 546 -15.14 -29.77 1.23
C THR A 546 -14.06 -28.83 1.75
N PRO A 547 -13.02 -29.34 2.44
CA PRO A 547 -11.81 -28.57 2.73
C PRO A 547 -11.28 -27.83 1.49
N ASN A 548 -10.70 -26.65 1.72
CA ASN A 548 -10.18 -25.73 0.70
C ASN A 548 -11.18 -25.34 -0.42
N TRP A 549 -12.50 -25.45 -0.19
CA TRP A 549 -13.51 -24.96 -1.14
C TRP A 549 -13.32 -23.45 -1.44
N PRO A 550 -13.38 -23.01 -2.72
CA PRO A 550 -13.71 -23.77 -3.93
C PRO A 550 -12.49 -24.36 -4.67
N ASN A 551 -11.27 -24.18 -4.17
CA ASN A 551 -10.03 -24.62 -4.84
C ASN A 551 -9.83 -26.14 -4.80
N GLY A 552 -10.49 -26.83 -3.85
CA GLY A 552 -10.55 -28.29 -3.76
C GLY A 552 -9.54 -28.91 -2.79
N MET A 553 -9.87 -30.13 -2.36
CA MET A 553 -9.13 -30.90 -1.35
C MET A 553 -7.70 -31.23 -1.80
N ASN A 554 -6.79 -31.37 -0.84
CA ASN A 554 -5.44 -31.85 -1.08
C ASN A 554 -5.45 -33.28 -1.66
N SER A 555 -4.38 -33.62 -2.37
CA SER A 555 -4.10 -35.01 -2.80
C SER A 555 -4.21 -35.97 -1.63
N SER A 556 -4.83 -37.14 -1.85
CA SER A 556 -4.84 -38.26 -0.91
C SER A 556 -5.44 -37.95 0.47
N SER A 557 -6.25 -36.88 0.58
CA SER A 557 -6.89 -36.44 1.83
C SER A 557 -8.36 -36.86 1.91
N SER A 558 -8.89 -36.97 3.14
CA SER A 558 -10.31 -37.29 3.36
C SER A 558 -10.98 -36.41 4.41
N ALA A 559 -12.28 -36.18 4.21
CA ALA A 559 -13.14 -35.37 5.06
C ALA A 559 -14.46 -36.11 5.33
N SER A 560 -14.82 -36.24 6.60
CA SER A 560 -16.08 -36.84 7.05
C SER A 560 -16.98 -35.81 7.72
N TRP A 561 -18.28 -35.92 7.51
CA TRP A 561 -19.32 -35.21 8.23
C TRP A 561 -20.18 -36.24 8.96
N ILE A 562 -20.41 -36.04 10.25
CA ILE A 562 -21.33 -36.81 11.09
C ILE A 562 -22.58 -35.96 11.28
N ILE A 563 -23.70 -36.35 10.66
CA ILE A 563 -24.95 -35.58 10.61
C ILE A 563 -25.98 -36.20 11.55
N TYR A 564 -26.29 -35.48 12.63
CA TYR A 564 -27.34 -35.87 13.58
C TYR A 564 -28.70 -35.31 13.17
N ILE A 565 -29.62 -36.19 12.75
CA ILE A 565 -30.99 -35.83 12.35
C ILE A 565 -31.90 -35.78 13.59
N PRO A 566 -32.71 -34.73 13.80
CA PRO A 566 -33.74 -34.69 14.85
C PRO A 566 -34.84 -35.75 14.66
N GLN A 567 -35.40 -36.26 15.76
CA GLN A 567 -36.54 -37.19 15.70
C GLN A 567 -37.75 -36.57 14.97
N GLU A 568 -38.48 -37.40 14.22
CA GLU A 568 -39.58 -37.02 13.31
C GLU A 568 -39.17 -36.23 12.04
N TYR A 569 -37.90 -36.24 11.66
CA TYR A 569 -37.44 -35.67 10.39
C TYR A 569 -36.61 -36.67 9.60
N GLU A 570 -36.64 -36.56 8.27
CA GLU A 570 -35.69 -37.18 7.35
C GLU A 570 -34.86 -36.08 6.67
N ALA A 571 -33.61 -36.39 6.34
CA ALA A 571 -32.69 -35.46 5.67
C ALA A 571 -32.64 -35.74 4.17
N GLU A 572 -32.81 -34.68 3.38
CA GLU A 572 -32.59 -34.65 1.95
C GLU A 572 -31.21 -34.04 1.67
N LEU A 573 -30.27 -34.86 1.23
CA LEU A 573 -28.93 -34.45 0.81
C LEU A 573 -28.89 -34.27 -0.71
N LEU A 574 -28.52 -33.07 -1.16
CA LEU A 574 -28.35 -32.72 -2.56
C LEU A 574 -26.91 -32.26 -2.82
N PHE A 575 -26.19 -32.93 -3.70
CA PHE A 575 -24.91 -32.44 -4.18
C PHE A 575 -25.15 -31.29 -5.17
N SER A 576 -24.90 -30.06 -4.73
CA SER A 576 -25.30 -28.84 -5.45
C SER A 576 -24.23 -28.36 -6.44
N ASN A 577 -22.97 -28.70 -6.18
CA ASN A 577 -21.86 -28.57 -7.13
C ASN A 577 -20.83 -29.66 -6.81
N ILE A 578 -20.32 -30.33 -7.84
CA ILE A 578 -19.24 -31.32 -7.78
C ILE A 578 -18.25 -30.99 -8.89
N VAL A 579 -16.99 -30.84 -8.52
CA VAL A 579 -15.84 -30.80 -9.44
C VAL A 579 -15.01 -32.04 -9.16
N ASN A 580 -14.87 -32.90 -10.18
CA ASN A 580 -14.05 -34.12 -10.11
C ASN A 580 -12.68 -33.91 -10.76
N PRO A 581 -11.60 -34.46 -10.17
CA PRO A 581 -10.28 -34.48 -10.79
C PRO A 581 -10.19 -35.60 -11.85
N THR A 582 -9.10 -35.61 -12.60
CA THR A 582 -8.60 -36.83 -13.27
C THR A 582 -7.52 -37.44 -12.38
N CYS A 583 -7.74 -38.64 -11.87
CA CYS A 583 -6.79 -39.33 -10.98
C CYS A 583 -5.61 -39.94 -11.75
N ASP A 584 -4.43 -39.96 -11.13
CA ASP A 584 -3.27 -40.75 -11.57
C ASP A 584 -3.10 -42.02 -10.72
N SER A 585 -3.38 -41.89 -9.41
CA SER A 585 -3.33 -42.98 -8.44
C SER A 585 -4.52 -42.89 -7.47
N GLY A 586 -5.10 -44.05 -7.12
CA GLY A 586 -6.33 -44.13 -6.33
C GLY A 586 -7.59 -43.69 -7.08
N HIS A 587 -8.68 -43.53 -6.34
CA HIS A 587 -9.97 -42.99 -6.79
C HIS A 587 -10.45 -41.93 -5.80
N THR A 588 -11.28 -41.01 -6.26
CA THR A 588 -12.02 -40.08 -5.43
C THR A 588 -13.37 -40.72 -5.11
N GLU A 589 -13.70 -40.90 -3.83
CA GLU A 589 -14.93 -41.59 -3.42
C GLU A 589 -15.76 -40.74 -2.46
N VAL A 590 -17.03 -40.55 -2.82
CA VAL A 590 -18.07 -39.97 -1.95
C VAL A 590 -18.92 -41.11 -1.41
N THR A 591 -19.04 -41.22 -0.10
CA THR A 591 -19.76 -42.30 0.59
C THR A 591 -20.81 -41.73 1.54
N VAL A 592 -22.03 -42.27 1.50
CA VAL A 592 -23.12 -41.96 2.43
C VAL A 592 -23.63 -43.26 3.05
N GLY A 593 -23.55 -43.35 4.37
CA GLY A 593 -24.07 -44.51 5.12
C GLY A 593 -24.63 -44.09 6.48
N PRO A 594 -25.60 -44.85 7.04
CA PRO A 594 -26.13 -44.55 8.37
C PRO A 594 -25.07 -44.82 9.46
N LEU A 595 -25.22 -44.18 10.63
CA LEU A 595 -24.32 -44.37 11.76
C LEU A 595 -24.50 -45.73 12.47
N ASP A 596 -25.64 -46.40 12.27
CA ASP A 596 -25.81 -47.80 12.69
C ASP A 596 -25.42 -48.77 11.57
N SER A 597 -24.57 -49.74 11.90
CA SER A 597 -23.94 -50.67 10.95
C SER A 597 -24.88 -51.76 10.39
N GLN A 598 -26.19 -51.48 10.28
CA GLN A 598 -27.21 -52.39 9.75
C GLN A 598 -27.85 -51.91 8.43
N GLY A 599 -27.66 -50.63 8.04
CA GLY A 599 -28.18 -50.11 6.78
C GLY A 599 -27.20 -50.23 5.60
N GLN A 600 -27.73 -50.10 4.38
CA GLN A 600 -26.89 -50.06 3.17
C GLN A 600 -26.16 -48.72 3.06
N THR A 601 -24.85 -48.81 2.81
CA THR A 601 -24.01 -47.67 2.43
C THR A 601 -24.03 -47.50 0.91
N GLN A 602 -24.06 -46.25 0.44
CA GLN A 602 -24.00 -45.86 -0.97
C GLN A 602 -22.65 -45.18 -1.21
N SER A 603 -21.93 -45.51 -2.28
CA SER A 603 -20.75 -44.75 -2.70
C SER A 603 -20.73 -44.47 -4.20
N TRP A 604 -20.06 -43.39 -4.57
CA TRP A 604 -19.89 -42.90 -5.94
C TRP A 604 -18.43 -42.49 -6.15
N ARG A 605 -17.88 -42.89 -7.30
CA ARG A 605 -16.50 -42.55 -7.74
C ARG A 605 -16.46 -41.41 -8.75
N GLU A 606 -15.27 -40.91 -9.07
CA GLU A 606 -15.10 -39.80 -10.03
C GLU A 606 -15.63 -40.09 -11.44
N ASP A 607 -15.68 -41.37 -11.83
CA ASP A 607 -16.17 -41.87 -13.12
C ASP A 607 -17.69 -42.16 -13.15
N GLN A 608 -18.39 -41.98 -12.04
CA GLN A 608 -19.79 -42.39 -11.86
C GLN A 608 -20.78 -41.22 -11.81
N SER A 609 -22.00 -41.47 -12.27
CA SER A 609 -23.11 -40.51 -12.16
C SER A 609 -23.70 -40.51 -10.75
N TYR A 610 -23.49 -39.42 -9.99
CA TYR A 610 -24.08 -39.22 -8.67
C TYR A 610 -25.61 -39.29 -8.70
N THR A 611 -26.18 -40.08 -7.78
CA THR A 611 -27.65 -40.15 -7.60
C THR A 611 -28.05 -39.15 -6.52
N SER A 612 -28.78 -38.10 -6.90
CA SER A 612 -29.17 -36.99 -6.02
C SER A 612 -30.63 -36.59 -6.32
N PRO A 613 -31.48 -36.32 -5.31
CA PRO A 613 -31.18 -36.30 -3.87
C PRO A 613 -30.99 -37.70 -3.25
N VAL A 614 -30.22 -37.76 -2.16
CA VAL A 614 -30.11 -38.91 -1.27
C VAL A 614 -30.97 -38.64 -0.03
N ILE A 615 -31.91 -39.53 0.28
CA ILE A 615 -32.79 -39.41 1.46
C ILE A 615 -32.26 -40.29 2.59
N GLN A 616 -32.17 -39.74 3.80
CA GLN A 616 -31.72 -40.45 5.01
C GLN A 616 -32.72 -40.26 6.17
N GLN A 617 -33.24 -41.38 6.69
CA GLN A 617 -34.22 -41.42 7.78
C GLN A 617 -33.58 -41.56 9.17
N GLN A 618 -32.27 -41.79 9.23
CA GLN A 618 -31.48 -41.90 10.45
C GLN A 618 -30.24 -41.02 10.36
N SER A 619 -29.65 -40.71 11.51
CA SER A 619 -28.37 -39.99 11.58
C SER A 619 -27.28 -40.76 10.83
N PHE A 620 -26.51 -40.06 10.00
CA PHE A 620 -25.67 -40.68 8.97
C PHE A 620 -24.30 -40.01 8.88
N TYR A 621 -23.34 -40.73 8.30
CA TYR A 621 -22.06 -40.16 7.89
C TYR A 621 -22.05 -39.89 6.38
N LEU A 622 -21.38 -38.80 6.02
CA LEU A 622 -20.99 -38.46 4.65
C LEU A 622 -19.46 -38.41 4.67
N ASN A 623 -18.78 -39.29 3.96
CA ASN A 623 -17.32 -39.30 3.83
C ASN A 623 -16.95 -38.94 2.38
N MET A 624 -15.89 -38.16 2.21
CA MET A 624 -15.35 -37.79 0.92
C MET A 624 -13.82 -37.96 0.95
N SER A 625 -13.29 -38.76 0.03
CA SER A 625 -11.85 -38.98 -0.15
C SER A 625 -11.41 -38.47 -1.52
N ASN A 626 -10.19 -37.92 -1.59
CA ASN A 626 -9.56 -37.47 -2.83
C ASN A 626 -8.44 -38.42 -3.26
N CYS A 627 -8.32 -38.65 -4.57
CA CYS A 627 -7.21 -39.38 -5.17
C CYS A 627 -5.91 -38.55 -5.23
N GLU A 628 -4.88 -39.08 -5.90
CA GLU A 628 -3.74 -38.31 -6.39
C GLU A 628 -4.07 -37.72 -7.77
N PRO A 629 -4.28 -36.40 -7.91
CA PRO A 629 -4.83 -35.82 -9.13
C PRO A 629 -3.75 -35.58 -10.20
N LYS A 630 -3.92 -36.18 -11.37
CA LYS A 630 -3.17 -35.89 -12.60
C LYS A 630 -3.47 -34.49 -13.13
N SER A 631 -4.73 -34.07 -13.04
CA SER A 631 -5.23 -32.76 -13.47
C SER A 631 -6.59 -32.44 -12.86
N GLY A 632 -6.88 -31.16 -12.64
CA GLY A 632 -8.10 -30.71 -11.96
C GLY A 632 -7.94 -30.76 -10.44
N HIS A 633 -9.07 -30.66 -9.73
CA HIS A 633 -9.15 -30.72 -8.27
C HIS A 633 -10.48 -31.36 -7.86
N PHE A 634 -10.56 -31.88 -6.64
CA PHE A 634 -11.81 -32.40 -6.09
C PHE A 634 -12.46 -31.38 -5.15
N ALA A 635 -13.68 -30.94 -5.46
CA ALA A 635 -14.42 -29.99 -4.65
C ALA A 635 -15.92 -30.30 -4.68
N VAL A 636 -16.57 -30.35 -3.52
CA VAL A 636 -18.02 -30.60 -3.42
C VAL A 636 -18.69 -29.58 -2.51
N LEU A 637 -19.82 -29.05 -2.98
CA LEU A 637 -20.77 -28.26 -2.19
C LEU A 637 -22.07 -29.06 -2.06
N SER A 638 -22.29 -29.61 -0.88
CA SER A 638 -23.49 -30.33 -0.49
C SER A 638 -24.51 -29.40 0.17
N LYS A 639 -25.79 -29.69 -0.02
CA LYS A 639 -26.93 -29.00 0.61
C LYS A 639 -27.78 -30.03 1.35
N ILE A 640 -28.10 -29.77 2.60
CA ILE A 640 -28.98 -30.63 3.42
C ILE A 640 -30.24 -29.85 3.79
N SER A 641 -31.40 -30.46 3.58
CA SER A 641 -32.70 -29.95 4.00
C SER A 641 -33.39 -30.97 4.91
N LEU A 642 -34.00 -30.54 6.02
CA LEU A 642 -34.82 -31.44 6.85
C LEU A 642 -36.28 -31.39 6.37
N GLN A 643 -36.83 -32.55 6.03
CA GLN A 643 -38.26 -32.73 5.76
C GLN A 643 -38.91 -33.41 6.97
N LYS A 644 -40.10 -32.95 7.38
CA LYS A 644 -40.80 -33.56 8.52
C LYS A 644 -41.48 -34.86 8.09
N GLU A 645 -41.22 -35.96 8.81
CA GLU A 645 -41.87 -37.25 8.58
C GLU A 645 -43.40 -37.10 8.64
N THR A 646 -44.06 -37.33 7.51
CA THR A 646 -45.52 -37.49 7.47
C THR A 646 -45.89 -38.91 7.93
N LYS A 647 -45.68 -39.19 9.23
CA LYS A 647 -46.13 -40.42 9.90
C LYS A 647 -47.54 -40.76 9.42
N LYS A 648 -47.76 -42.03 9.03
CA LYS A 648 -48.85 -42.48 8.14
C LYS A 648 -50.26 -42.38 8.75
N PHE A 649 -50.72 -41.17 9.06
CA PHE A 649 -52.10 -40.85 9.44
C PHE A 649 -53.11 -41.31 8.40
N LEU A 650 -52.72 -41.40 7.12
CA LEU A 650 -53.52 -42.03 6.06
C LEU A 650 -53.97 -43.45 6.43
N GLY A 651 -53.12 -44.25 7.08
CA GLY A 651 -53.48 -45.60 7.54
C GLY A 651 -54.47 -45.60 8.70
N ILE A 652 -54.34 -44.65 9.64
CA ILE A 652 -55.29 -44.47 10.76
C ILE A 652 -56.63 -43.94 10.23
N ILE A 653 -56.62 -43.00 9.30
CA ILE A 653 -57.81 -42.45 8.64
C ILE A 653 -58.53 -43.55 7.84
N LEU A 654 -57.81 -44.36 7.06
CA LEU A 654 -58.39 -45.50 6.34
C LEU A 654 -58.98 -46.55 7.28
N ALA A 655 -58.32 -46.85 8.41
CA ALA A 655 -58.86 -47.76 9.42
C ALA A 655 -60.14 -47.19 10.07
N VAL A 656 -60.15 -45.91 10.46
CA VAL A 656 -61.32 -45.23 11.05
C VAL A 656 -62.47 -45.13 10.06
N VAL A 657 -62.21 -44.80 8.79
CA VAL A 657 -63.22 -44.80 7.72
C VAL A 657 -63.76 -46.21 7.46
N GLY A 658 -62.91 -47.24 7.48
CA GLY A 658 -63.32 -48.64 7.38
C GLY A 658 -64.25 -49.08 8.52
N VAL A 659 -63.91 -48.72 9.77
CA VAL A 659 -64.75 -48.98 10.95
C VAL A 659 -66.07 -48.21 10.89
N LEU A 660 -66.06 -46.94 10.47
CA LEU A 660 -67.28 -46.14 10.28
C LEU A 660 -68.19 -46.72 9.19
N LEU A 661 -67.63 -47.14 8.05
CA LEU A 661 -68.39 -47.84 7.00
C LEU A 661 -69.01 -49.13 7.52
N LEU A 662 -68.26 -49.94 8.29
CA LEU A 662 -68.77 -51.17 8.90
C LEU A 662 -69.95 -50.87 9.85
N LEU A 663 -69.82 -49.85 10.70
CA LEU A 663 -70.88 -49.42 11.63
C LEU A 663 -72.11 -48.88 10.90
N VAL A 664 -71.95 -48.15 9.79
CA VAL A 664 -73.08 -47.68 8.95
C VAL A 664 -73.79 -48.87 8.28
N ILE A 665 -73.05 -49.87 7.78
CA ILE A 665 -73.63 -51.10 7.22
C ILE A 665 -74.43 -51.86 8.28
N ILE A 666 -73.88 -52.02 9.49
CA ILE A 666 -74.57 -52.66 10.63
C ILE A 666 -75.83 -51.87 11.01
N ALA A 667 -75.75 -50.53 11.08
CA ALA A 667 -76.90 -49.68 11.38
C ALA A 667 -78.00 -49.79 10.31
N LEU A 668 -77.64 -49.84 9.03
CA LEU A 668 -78.60 -50.05 7.92
C LEU A 668 -79.29 -51.43 8.04
N ILE A 669 -78.55 -52.50 8.33
CA ILE A 669 -79.12 -53.84 8.57
C ILE A 669 -80.11 -53.79 9.74
N VAL A 670 -79.75 -53.17 10.87
CA VAL A 670 -80.62 -53.03 12.03
C VAL A 670 -81.88 -52.19 11.71
N VAL A 671 -81.75 -51.09 10.97
CA VAL A 671 -82.89 -50.26 10.54
C VAL A 671 -83.81 -51.04 9.58
N CYS A 672 -83.28 -51.84 8.66
CA CYS A 672 -84.06 -52.72 7.80
C CYS A 672 -84.83 -53.78 8.59
N VAL A 673 -84.20 -54.40 9.60
CA VAL A 673 -84.86 -55.37 10.50
C VAL A 673 -85.96 -54.70 11.34
N ILE A 674 -85.71 -53.51 11.88
CA ILE A 674 -86.69 -52.79 12.71
C ILE A 674 -87.87 -52.26 11.87
N ARG A 675 -87.64 -51.71 10.68
CA ARG A 675 -88.73 -51.28 9.77
C ARG A 675 -89.63 -52.45 9.35
N LYS A 676 -89.09 -53.67 9.25
CA LYS A 676 -89.87 -54.89 8.96
C LYS A 676 -90.68 -55.43 10.16
N ARG A 677 -90.59 -54.80 11.34
CA ARG A 677 -91.21 -55.27 12.59
C ARG A 677 -92.14 -54.27 13.30
N LYS A 678 -92.36 -53.06 12.76
CA LYS A 678 -93.06 -51.97 13.49
C LYS A 678 -94.39 -51.48 12.88
N THR A 679 -95.05 -52.29 12.05
CA THR A 679 -96.45 -52.10 11.66
C THR A 679 -97.39 -52.83 12.62
N ASN A 680 -97.74 -52.20 13.76
CA ASN A 680 -99.02 -52.40 14.46
C ASN A 680 -99.21 -51.47 15.70
N GLN A 681 -100.39 -50.84 15.77
CA GLN A 681 -101.13 -50.34 16.96
C GLN A 681 -100.73 -49.01 17.69
N ARG A 682 -101.75 -48.43 18.34
CA ARG A 682 -101.96 -47.12 19.07
C ARG A 682 -103.24 -47.31 19.96
N PRO A 683 -103.73 -46.39 20.85
CA PRO A 683 -103.33 -45.01 21.22
C PRO A 683 -102.78 -44.92 22.69
N THR A 684 -103.09 -44.05 23.70
CA THR A 684 -104.09 -42.96 23.99
C THR A 684 -103.60 -42.02 25.14
N ASP A 685 -104.46 -41.10 25.64
CA ASP A 685 -104.14 -39.89 26.44
C ASP A 685 -104.67 -39.89 27.93
N PRO A 686 -104.98 -38.75 28.64
CA PRO A 686 -104.20 -38.12 29.76
C PRO A 686 -105.08 -37.94 31.06
N PRO A 687 -105.00 -36.93 31.99
CA PRO A 687 -104.06 -35.80 32.27
C PRO A 687 -103.77 -35.42 33.78
N SER A 688 -103.04 -34.29 33.98
CA SER A 688 -103.25 -33.12 34.92
C SER A 688 -102.83 -33.02 36.42
N LEU A 689 -102.46 -31.75 36.76
CA LEU A 689 -102.71 -30.94 37.99
C LEU A 689 -101.65 -30.73 39.13
N TYR A 690 -101.89 -29.64 39.90
CA TYR A 690 -101.02 -28.76 40.75
C TYR A 690 -101.21 -29.01 42.29
N PRO A 691 -100.59 -28.32 43.31
CA PRO A 691 -100.15 -26.90 43.40
C PRO A 691 -98.93 -26.52 44.33
N GLU A 692 -98.90 -25.26 44.78
CA GLU A 692 -97.88 -24.46 45.54
C GLU A 692 -97.67 -24.83 47.04
N GLY A 693 -96.71 -24.29 47.82
CA GLY A 693 -95.52 -23.43 47.54
C GLY A 693 -95.01 -22.57 48.73
N ASN A 694 -93.80 -21.97 48.61
CA ASN A 694 -93.17 -20.91 49.45
C ASN A 694 -92.83 -21.23 50.95
N LEU A 695 -91.97 -20.48 51.68
CA LEU A 695 -91.58 -19.06 51.60
C LEU A 695 -90.18 -18.71 52.19
N SER A 696 -89.43 -17.82 51.50
CA SER A 696 -88.31 -16.93 51.97
C SER A 696 -87.03 -17.56 52.57
N SER A 697 -85.83 -16.96 52.42
CA SER A 697 -85.39 -15.62 51.96
C SER A 697 -84.01 -15.75 51.23
N GLN A 698 -83.25 -14.76 50.71
CA GLN A 698 -83.35 -13.41 50.09
C GLN A 698 -81.90 -13.07 49.61
N VAL A 699 -81.52 -12.10 48.77
CA VAL A 699 -82.13 -11.01 47.95
C VAL A 699 -81.21 -10.88 46.70
N MET A 700 -81.70 -10.83 45.46
CA MET A 700 -82.03 -9.65 44.60
C MET A 700 -80.90 -8.64 44.29
N PRO A 701 -81.00 -7.87 43.17
CA PRO A 701 -82.03 -7.89 42.11
C PRO A 701 -81.48 -8.29 40.71
N ALA A 702 -82.28 -8.12 39.65
CA ALA A 702 -81.99 -8.58 38.29
C ALA A 702 -82.41 -7.58 37.19
N SER A 703 -82.18 -7.97 35.93
CA SER A 703 -82.78 -7.43 34.70
C SER A 703 -82.30 -6.07 34.17
N GLN A 704 -81.60 -6.10 33.04
CA GLN A 704 -82.11 -5.45 31.82
C GLN A 704 -81.64 -6.14 30.53
N ASN A 705 -82.43 -5.95 29.48
CA ASN A 705 -82.21 -6.33 28.08
C ASN A 705 -81.83 -5.03 27.31
N PRO A 706 -81.46 -5.03 26.01
CA PRO A 706 -81.11 -6.15 25.13
C PRO A 706 -79.80 -5.95 24.33
N GLU A 707 -79.16 -7.03 23.88
CA GLU A 707 -78.57 -7.01 22.52
C GLU A 707 -78.45 -8.42 21.87
N GLN A 708 -78.12 -8.39 20.58
CA GLN A 708 -78.25 -9.45 19.57
C GLN A 708 -77.29 -10.63 19.86
N LYS A 709 -77.62 -11.92 19.67
CA LYS A 709 -78.12 -12.62 18.47
C LYS A 709 -77.26 -12.38 17.22
N MET A 710 -76.24 -13.22 16.98
CA MET A 710 -76.20 -14.13 15.80
C MET A 710 -74.80 -14.74 15.57
N SER A 711 -74.79 -16.07 15.54
CA SER A 711 -73.95 -16.87 14.64
C SER A 711 -74.93 -17.77 13.85
N PRO A 712 -74.66 -18.21 12.61
CA PRO A 712 -73.51 -17.93 11.73
C PRO A 712 -73.90 -17.34 10.35
N THR A 713 -73.00 -16.60 9.69
CA THR A 713 -73.02 -16.49 8.21
C THR A 713 -71.66 -16.17 7.58
N SER A 714 -71.32 -16.96 6.55
CA SER A 714 -70.55 -16.64 5.31
C SER A 714 -69.41 -15.60 5.28
N MET A 715 -68.30 -16.08 4.71
CA MET A 715 -67.28 -15.34 3.92
C MET A 715 -67.86 -14.19 3.05
N PRO A 716 -67.01 -13.22 2.68
CA PRO A 716 -66.38 -13.33 1.35
C PRO A 716 -64.84 -13.33 1.34
N LEU A 717 -64.29 -13.69 0.17
CA LEU A 717 -62.87 -13.73 -0.19
C LEU A 717 -62.29 -12.34 -0.56
N LEU A 718 -61.01 -12.35 -0.96
CA LEU A 718 -60.15 -11.26 -1.48
C LEU A 718 -59.66 -10.28 -0.40
N THR A 719 -58.40 -10.33 0.07
CA THR A 719 -57.10 -10.04 -0.61
C THR A 719 -56.91 -8.59 -1.05
N THR A 720 -55.99 -7.89 -0.37
CA THR A 720 -55.41 -6.62 -0.82
C THR A 720 -53.90 -6.59 -0.55
N PRO A 721 -53.06 -6.66 -1.60
CA PRO A 721 -51.65 -6.29 -1.55
C PRO A 721 -51.48 -4.85 -2.10
N PRO A 722 -50.36 -4.43 -2.75
CA PRO A 722 -49.58 -3.30 -2.28
C PRO A 722 -49.66 -2.05 -3.17
N CYS A 723 -48.95 -0.97 -2.79
CA CYS A 723 -48.50 0.05 -3.75
C CYS A 723 -47.12 0.63 -3.38
N THR A 724 -46.23 0.64 -4.37
CA THR A 724 -45.07 1.55 -4.54
C THR A 724 -45.56 2.96 -4.96
N GLU A 725 -44.78 4.03 -5.16
CA GLU A 725 -43.61 4.25 -6.05
C GLU A 725 -42.79 5.51 -5.67
N ILE A 726 -41.45 5.45 -5.78
CA ILE A 726 -40.56 6.06 -6.81
C ILE A 726 -40.49 7.60 -6.86
N PHE A 727 -39.29 8.15 -6.60
CA PHE A 727 -38.52 9.08 -7.47
C PHE A 727 -37.04 8.93 -7.07
N SER A 728 -36.18 8.28 -7.87
CA SER A 728 -35.52 8.74 -9.10
C SER A 728 -34.09 9.22 -8.84
N LEU A 729 -33.10 8.58 -9.47
CA LEU A 729 -31.73 9.12 -9.54
C LEU A 729 -31.66 10.20 -10.63
N GLN A 730 -31.12 11.37 -10.27
CA GLN A 730 -30.46 12.23 -11.25
C GLN A 730 -29.04 12.56 -10.78
N ARG A 731 -28.08 12.45 -11.70
CA ARG A 731 -26.73 13.00 -11.50
C ARG A 731 -26.83 14.51 -11.39
N LEU A 732 -26.12 15.10 -10.44
CA LEU A 732 -25.77 16.52 -10.50
C LEU A 732 -24.30 16.72 -10.13
N THR A 733 -23.63 17.55 -10.93
CA THR A 733 -22.17 17.67 -10.99
C THR A 733 -21.65 18.66 -9.95
N VAL A 734 -20.41 18.45 -9.47
CA VAL A 734 -19.71 19.45 -8.67
C VAL A 734 -19.43 20.70 -9.50
N VAL A 735 -19.88 21.86 -9.03
CA VAL A 735 -19.45 23.20 -9.47
C VAL A 735 -19.31 24.08 -8.21
N PRO A 736 -18.20 24.81 -8.00
CA PRO A 736 -17.93 25.50 -6.75
C PRO A 736 -18.35 26.98 -6.73
N GLY A 737 -18.65 27.52 -5.54
CA GLY A 737 -18.69 28.97 -5.32
C GLY A 737 -19.60 29.45 -4.17
N ALA A 738 -19.30 30.65 -3.66
CA ALA A 738 -20.07 31.46 -2.70
C ALA A 738 -20.35 30.88 -1.29
N MET A 739 -19.56 31.35 -0.31
CA MET A 739 -20.00 31.46 1.08
C MET A 739 -20.72 32.80 1.29
N ASP A 740 -21.89 32.80 1.92
CA ASP A 740 -22.28 33.79 2.94
C ASP A 740 -23.43 33.23 3.80
N ILE A 741 -23.46 33.60 5.08
CA ILE A 741 -24.63 33.79 5.97
C ILE A 741 -24.12 34.04 7.40
N ARG A 742 -24.68 35.06 8.03
CA ARG A 742 -24.27 35.64 9.31
C ARG A 742 -25.10 35.10 10.48
N TRP A 743 -24.46 34.84 11.62
CA TRP A 743 -25.16 34.50 12.89
C TRP A 743 -24.87 35.49 14.02
N MET A 744 -25.85 35.67 14.91
CA MET A 744 -25.77 36.36 16.19
C MET A 744 -26.70 35.65 17.19
N GLY A 745 -26.28 35.47 18.45
CA GLY A 745 -27.16 34.99 19.52
C GLY A 745 -26.46 34.22 20.65
N THR A 746 -26.25 34.88 21.79
CA THR A 746 -25.65 34.26 23.00
C THR A 746 -26.59 34.33 24.20
N VAL A 747 -26.76 33.24 24.95
CA VAL A 747 -27.23 33.24 26.35
C VAL A 747 -26.48 32.18 27.15
N ARG A 748 -26.20 32.44 28.44
CA ARG A 748 -25.56 31.52 29.41
C ARG A 748 -26.58 31.00 30.42
N SER A 749 -26.37 29.82 31.02
CA SER A 749 -26.16 29.75 32.49
C SER A 749 -25.83 28.36 33.08
N LYS A 750 -25.10 28.46 34.19
CA LYS A 750 -24.61 27.54 35.23
C LYS A 750 -25.47 26.33 35.67
N ALA A 751 -24.76 25.32 36.18
CA ALA A 751 -25.20 24.25 37.10
C ALA A 751 -24.53 24.48 38.51
N PRO A 752 -24.48 23.55 39.51
CA PRO A 752 -25.08 22.20 39.62
C PRO A 752 -25.72 21.85 41.00
N GLN A 753 -26.35 20.67 41.13
CA GLN A 753 -26.23 19.70 42.26
C GLN A 753 -27.10 18.43 42.03
N THR A 754 -26.90 17.38 42.85
CA THR A 754 -27.39 15.98 42.72
C THR A 754 -27.87 15.44 44.10
N PRO A 755 -28.55 14.27 44.27
CA PRO A 755 -28.69 13.11 43.36
C PRO A 755 -30.07 12.38 43.31
N SER A 756 -30.11 11.28 42.52
CA SER A 756 -30.95 10.07 42.60
C SER A 756 -32.46 10.10 42.25
N GLN A 757 -32.80 9.57 41.06
CA GLN A 757 -33.58 8.32 40.89
C GLN A 757 -33.51 7.81 39.42
N GLN A 758 -34.13 6.67 39.12
CA GLN A 758 -33.96 5.92 37.86
C GLN A 758 -34.74 6.49 36.67
N LEU A 759 -34.16 6.44 35.46
CA LEU A 759 -34.91 6.36 34.21
C LEU A 759 -34.13 5.52 33.17
N ARG A 760 -34.83 4.69 32.38
CA ARG A 760 -34.23 3.97 31.23
C ARG A 760 -34.47 4.78 29.95
N ILE A 761 -33.41 5.13 29.23
CA ILE A 761 -33.49 5.65 27.84
C ILE A 761 -32.43 4.94 27.00
N CYS A 762 -32.78 4.55 25.77
CA CYS A 762 -31.86 3.91 24.83
C CYS A 762 -30.87 4.93 24.26
N LEU A 763 -29.56 4.71 24.47
CA LEU A 763 -28.51 5.53 23.87
C LEU A 763 -28.22 5.08 22.43
N LEU A 764 -28.66 5.87 21.46
CA LEU A 764 -28.16 5.78 20.09
C LEU A 764 -26.89 6.64 19.98
N ASN A 765 -25.75 6.01 19.68
CA ASN A 765 -24.45 6.67 19.65
C ASN A 765 -24.16 7.28 18.26
N ILE A 766 -24.25 8.60 18.13
CA ILE A 766 -23.61 9.35 17.03
C ILE A 766 -22.85 10.52 17.67
N ARG A 767 -21.51 10.48 17.56
CA ARG A 767 -20.64 11.58 18.02
C ARG A 767 -20.63 12.70 17.00
N TRP A 768 -20.82 13.92 17.47
CA TRP A 768 -20.22 15.13 16.90
C TRP A 768 -19.06 15.56 17.80
N THR A 769 -17.94 15.95 17.20
CA THR A 769 -16.80 16.60 17.87
C THR A 769 -16.15 17.57 16.89
N GLU A 770 -16.50 18.84 16.99
CA GLU A 770 -15.79 19.94 16.33
C GLU A 770 -14.84 20.64 17.33
N GLU A 771 -14.28 21.77 16.90
CA GLU A 771 -13.52 22.77 17.68
C GLU A 771 -12.11 22.37 18.14
N LYS A 772 -11.13 22.81 17.34
CA LYS A 772 -9.92 23.42 17.90
C LYS A 772 -10.26 24.87 18.26
N GLU A 773 -10.20 25.25 19.53
CA GLU A 773 -9.98 26.67 19.86
C GLU A 773 -8.54 27.07 19.52
N MET A 774 -8.36 28.32 19.08
CA MET A 774 -7.06 28.94 18.87
C MET A 774 -7.06 30.32 19.53
N HIS A 775 -6.48 30.41 20.73
CA HIS A 775 -6.44 31.65 21.50
C HIS A 775 -5.15 32.43 21.22
N PHE A 776 -5.30 33.71 20.87
CA PHE A 776 -4.19 34.66 20.65
C PHE A 776 -3.75 35.35 21.94
N SER A 777 -2.44 35.68 22.01
CA SER A 777 -1.87 36.81 22.76
C SER A 777 -0.74 37.39 21.87
N LEU A 778 -0.84 38.63 21.37
CA LEU A 778 -0.84 39.96 22.01
C LEU A 778 0.56 40.62 22.03
N SER A 779 0.98 41.11 20.86
CA SER A 779 1.76 42.34 20.68
C SER A 779 1.60 42.82 19.23
#